data_AF-A0A7Y7DF40-F1
#
_entry.id   AF-A0A7Y7DF40-F1
#
_cell.length_a   1.000
_cell.length_b   1.000
_cell.length_c   1.000
_cell.angle_alpha   90.00
_cell.angle_beta   90.00
_cell.angle_gamma   90.00
#
_symmetry.space_group_name_H-M   'P 1'
#
loop_
_entity.id
_entity.type
_entity.pdbx_description
1 polymer ?
#
loop_
_entity_poly.entity_id
_entity_poly.type
_entity_poly.pdbx_seq_one_letter_code
_entity_poly.pdbx_strand_id
1 'polypeptide(L)'
;SNPDNPVIGYRSFGENPQAVAARSVAYMKGLQDHGVIANAKHFPGHGDTESDSHYSLPLIRHPEQRIWEVDLYPYQQLFKENLKSVMVAHLNIPSLEDAGNKPTSLSKKVVTDLLQKQMNFKGLIFTDALNMQGVTKFYGPGEVDLQAVLAGNDILLYSQNVSKAKSLIKEAVAAGKIEQTEIDRRVKKILKAKYEVGLHDYQPIELDGLYERLVTPKTEEVLEKLYAAAVTVASNRNELLPFRQLDTKRFASLSIGGKGEEFRKTLSKYAPFEHFNISKAASESEHYNLIKKLEDFDVVIVGMMGISNNPKRAFGVAPGDVALLRKLQERQEVVTVLFGNAYATRFLEGLDHVVIAYEDNELTQNLSPQILFGGRPAMGILPVSTGTQFTYGVGGFLSGLNRLSYGTPESVGLNSKKLNQIDEVVEKAIKIQATPGANVLVVKDGKVVFERSYGQLEYRNSPKVNSETVYDLASITKVLATTQAVMFLESRGELDMNKTLGDYLPELRGTNKANLVLKDVMAHEAGLKAFIPHYVNTVESGQWRSDYYQPSSSPGFTRPVSNEMYANDALRDSIWQWTVESELLPKRGGRNRYVYSDLTMYFMQAVVERIVNQPLDEFLDQNFYQPLGLYTLTFKPFEKMPLDNIAPTENDVAFRKRQVRGYVHDPGAAMYGGVAGHAGLFGKANDLAVMMQMMLNMGYYGDVSLLKPGTVREFTKRQSTQSRRGWGWDKPEPEPDKGGSAGKLAPKSTFGHTGFTGTCVWADPENNLIYVFLSNRVYPEAENRKLLSEEIRTQIHDIIYEAMATKNK
;
A
#
# COMPACT_ATOMS: atom_id res chain seq x y z
N SER A 1 9.84 -12.95 29.12
CA SER A 1 9.60 -13.70 30.37
C SER A 1 9.14 -12.79 31.49
N ASN A 2 9.63 -11.55 31.60
CA ASN A 2 9.13 -10.58 32.59
C ASN A 2 8.57 -9.32 31.90
N PRO A 3 7.24 -9.21 31.75
CA PRO A 3 6.64 -8.02 31.18
C PRO A 3 6.79 -6.80 32.09
N ASP A 4 6.90 -6.95 33.41
CA ASP A 4 7.02 -5.82 34.34
C ASP A 4 8.40 -5.17 34.31
N ASN A 5 9.43 -5.92 33.91
CA ASN A 5 10.76 -5.40 33.64
C ASN A 5 11.39 -5.98 32.35
N PRO A 6 10.96 -5.53 31.16
CA PRO A 6 11.39 -6.10 29.89
C PRO A 6 12.75 -5.52 29.46
N VAL A 7 13.81 -5.80 30.23
CA VAL A 7 15.16 -5.23 30.02
C VAL A 7 15.72 -5.52 28.62
N ILE A 8 15.44 -6.70 28.07
CA ILE A 8 15.75 -7.02 26.66
C ILE A 8 14.63 -6.54 25.72
N GLY A 9 13.37 -6.69 26.15
CA GLY A 9 12.21 -6.14 25.45
C GLY A 9 12.14 -6.52 23.98
N TYR A 10 12.05 -5.51 23.12
CA TYR A 10 11.95 -5.64 21.66
C TYR A 10 13.19 -6.26 20.98
N ARG A 11 14.30 -6.42 21.71
CA ARG A 11 15.53 -7.05 21.22
C ARG A 11 15.53 -8.58 21.39
N SER A 12 14.43 -9.16 21.90
CA SER A 12 14.19 -10.60 21.97
C SER A 12 13.13 -11.02 20.95
N PHE A 13 13.23 -12.24 20.45
CA PHE A 13 12.22 -12.86 19.58
C PHE A 13 10.93 -13.27 20.31
N GLY A 14 10.88 -13.16 21.63
CA GLY A 14 9.69 -13.44 22.43
C GLY A 14 10.01 -14.05 23.79
N GLU A 15 8.98 -14.66 24.39
CA GLU A 15 9.10 -15.35 25.69
C GLU A 15 9.13 -16.88 25.60
N ASN A 16 8.68 -17.47 24.49
CA ASN A 16 8.69 -18.92 24.30
C ASN A 16 10.09 -19.43 23.89
N PRO A 17 10.73 -20.33 24.65
CA PRO A 17 12.09 -20.79 24.37
C PRO A 17 12.26 -21.46 23.00
N GLN A 18 11.28 -22.25 22.57
CA GLN A 18 11.31 -22.96 21.29
C GLN A 18 11.21 -21.98 20.10
N ALA A 19 10.30 -21.01 20.18
CA ALA A 19 10.14 -19.99 19.15
C ALA A 19 11.37 -19.07 19.06
N VAL A 20 11.94 -18.69 20.21
CA VAL A 20 13.19 -17.91 20.27
C VAL A 20 14.33 -18.72 19.64
N ALA A 21 14.50 -19.99 20.03
CA ALA A 21 15.53 -20.86 19.48
C ALA A 21 15.44 -21.01 17.95
N ALA A 22 14.24 -21.27 17.42
CA ALA A 22 14.03 -21.45 15.98
C ALA A 22 14.41 -20.18 15.18
N ARG A 23 13.97 -19.01 15.64
CA ARG A 23 14.30 -17.72 15.00
C ARG A 23 15.77 -17.35 15.15
N SER A 24 16.37 -17.63 16.31
CA SER A 24 17.80 -17.43 16.55
C SER A 24 18.66 -18.31 15.66
N VAL A 25 18.31 -19.58 15.45
CA VAL A 25 19.02 -20.47 14.51
C VAL A 25 18.94 -19.95 13.09
N ALA A 26 17.75 -19.54 12.63
CA ALA A 26 17.58 -18.97 11.29
C ALA A 26 18.43 -17.70 11.11
N TYR A 27 18.42 -16.78 12.08
CA TYR A 27 19.22 -15.56 12.02
C TYR A 27 20.72 -15.84 12.06
N MET A 28 21.16 -16.77 12.92
CA MET A 28 22.54 -17.22 13.01
C MET A 28 23.04 -17.80 11.68
N LYS A 29 22.26 -18.69 11.05
CA LYS A 29 22.62 -19.29 9.76
C LYS A 29 22.73 -18.21 8.68
N GLY A 30 21.76 -17.29 8.60
CA GLY A 30 21.80 -16.17 7.65
C GLY A 30 23.10 -15.36 7.71
N LEU A 31 23.64 -15.13 8.91
CA LEU A 31 24.93 -14.45 9.10
C LEU A 31 26.12 -15.36 8.76
N GLN A 32 26.18 -16.55 9.37
CA GLN A 32 27.37 -17.42 9.29
C GLN A 32 27.58 -18.03 7.89
N ASP A 33 26.50 -18.32 7.17
CA ASP A 33 26.56 -18.86 5.80
C ASP A 33 27.14 -17.83 4.80
N HIS A 34 27.17 -16.54 5.20
CA HIS A 34 27.74 -15.44 4.42
C HIS A 34 29.03 -14.88 5.05
N GLY A 35 29.72 -15.67 5.88
CA GLY A 35 31.03 -15.31 6.43
C GLY A 35 30.99 -14.34 7.62
N VAL A 36 29.81 -14.02 8.17
CA VAL A 36 29.67 -13.18 9.36
C VAL A 36 29.52 -14.05 10.61
N ILE A 37 30.49 -14.01 11.53
CA ILE A 37 30.42 -14.75 12.80
C ILE A 37 29.25 -14.22 13.64
N ALA A 38 28.27 -15.08 13.89
CA ALA A 38 27.19 -14.79 14.82
C ALA A 38 27.70 -14.86 16.28
N ASN A 39 27.22 -13.92 17.10
CA ASN A 39 27.51 -13.85 18.53
C ASN A 39 26.21 -13.90 19.33
N ALA A 40 25.90 -15.04 19.93
CA ALA A 40 24.69 -15.17 20.74
C ALA A 40 24.86 -14.46 22.07
N LYS A 41 23.91 -13.60 22.42
CA LYS A 41 23.96 -12.80 23.65
C LYS A 41 22.57 -12.60 24.29
N HIS A 42 22.47 -12.46 25.59
CA HIS A 42 23.59 -12.42 26.56
C HIS A 42 23.53 -13.65 27.48
N PHE A 43 24.58 -14.48 27.42
CA PHE A 43 24.67 -15.72 28.19
C PHE A 43 24.93 -15.43 29.68
N PRO A 44 24.37 -16.20 30.63
CA PRO A 44 23.51 -17.39 30.48
C PRO A 44 22.00 -17.09 30.37
N GLY A 45 21.60 -15.85 30.08
CA GLY A 45 20.20 -15.43 29.97
C GLY A 45 19.92 -14.16 30.75
N HIS A 46 19.75 -13.03 30.06
CA HIS A 46 19.54 -11.71 30.68
C HIS A 46 18.06 -11.29 30.74
N GLY A 47 17.15 -12.04 30.11
CA GLY A 47 15.79 -11.58 29.81
C GLY A 47 14.86 -11.32 31.01
N ASP A 48 15.27 -11.70 32.22
CA ASP A 48 14.42 -11.74 33.42
C ASP A 48 15.13 -11.22 34.68
N THR A 49 15.72 -10.05 34.57
CA THR A 49 16.40 -9.38 35.69
C THR A 49 15.42 -8.49 36.45
N GLU A 50 15.48 -8.47 37.78
CA GLU A 50 14.62 -7.61 38.62
C GLU A 50 15.09 -6.13 38.65
N SER A 51 16.31 -5.83 38.20
CA SER A 51 16.91 -4.49 38.23
C SER A 51 17.61 -4.10 36.92
N ASP A 52 17.62 -2.80 36.61
CA ASP A 52 18.28 -2.20 35.44
C ASP A 52 19.81 -2.20 35.61
N SER A 53 20.49 -2.84 34.66
CA SER A 53 21.92 -3.18 34.65
C SER A 53 22.89 -1.99 34.64
N HIS A 54 22.40 -0.76 34.45
CA HIS A 54 23.27 0.40 34.26
C HIS A 54 23.90 0.95 35.56
N TYR A 55 23.37 0.59 36.74
CA TYR A 55 23.83 1.15 38.03
C TYR A 55 24.21 0.08 39.09
N SER A 56 23.75 -1.17 38.91
CA SER A 56 24.08 -2.33 39.76
C SER A 56 24.12 -3.62 38.92
N LEU A 57 24.86 -4.63 39.40
CA LEU A 57 24.90 -5.96 38.77
C LEU A 57 23.47 -6.56 38.74
N PRO A 58 22.88 -6.86 37.56
CA PRO A 58 21.53 -7.41 37.47
C PRO A 58 21.41 -8.75 38.17
N LEU A 59 20.37 -8.90 38.99
CA LEU A 59 20.13 -10.10 39.77
C LEU A 59 19.07 -10.99 39.12
N ILE A 60 19.37 -12.29 39.02
CA ILE A 60 18.44 -13.34 38.61
C ILE A 60 18.41 -14.40 39.71
N ARG A 61 17.25 -14.58 40.34
CA ARG A 61 17.07 -15.50 41.50
C ARG A 61 16.53 -16.88 41.10
N HIS A 62 16.41 -17.15 39.80
CA HIS A 62 15.82 -18.39 39.32
C HIS A 62 16.65 -19.63 39.71
N PRO A 63 15.98 -20.77 39.99
CA PRO A 63 16.69 -22.02 40.23
C PRO A 63 17.44 -22.47 38.97
N GLU A 64 18.53 -23.19 39.16
CA GLU A 64 19.38 -23.69 38.06
C GLU A 64 18.57 -24.48 37.01
N GLN A 65 17.60 -25.28 37.45
CA GLN A 65 16.72 -26.04 36.56
C GLN A 65 15.95 -25.13 35.58
N ARG A 66 15.34 -24.04 36.06
CA ARG A 66 14.65 -23.06 35.21
C ARG A 66 15.63 -22.45 34.21
N ILE A 67 16.82 -22.06 34.69
CA ILE A 67 17.84 -21.46 33.82
C ILE A 67 18.21 -22.43 32.70
N TRP A 68 18.38 -23.71 33.03
CA TRP A 68 18.67 -24.76 32.07
C TRP A 68 17.56 -24.98 31.04
N GLU A 69 16.31 -25.07 31.49
CA GLU A 69 15.15 -25.41 30.65
C GLU A 69 14.63 -24.24 29.82
N VAL A 70 14.86 -22.99 30.26
CA VAL A 70 14.28 -21.79 29.66
C VAL A 70 15.34 -20.85 29.09
N ASP A 71 16.26 -20.34 29.91
CA ASP A 71 17.25 -19.33 29.46
C ASP A 71 18.32 -19.93 28.54
N LEU A 72 18.80 -21.13 28.89
CA LEU A 72 19.87 -21.82 28.18
C LEU A 72 19.36 -22.63 26.98
N TYR A 73 18.05 -22.88 26.89
CA TYR A 73 17.48 -23.67 25.81
C TYR A 73 17.81 -23.11 24.40
N PRO A 74 17.67 -21.79 24.12
CA PRO A 74 18.10 -21.23 22.84
C PRO A 74 19.59 -21.48 22.53
N TYR A 75 20.46 -21.36 23.54
CA TYR A 75 21.90 -21.63 23.38
C TYR A 75 22.16 -23.10 23.06
N GLN A 76 21.49 -24.02 23.74
CA GLN A 76 21.59 -25.46 23.47
C GLN A 76 21.26 -25.77 22.00
N GLN A 77 20.21 -25.14 21.43
CA GLN A 77 19.88 -25.35 20.02
C GLN A 77 20.89 -24.69 19.07
N LEU A 78 21.34 -23.47 19.38
CA LEU A 78 22.37 -22.79 18.58
C LEU A 78 23.69 -23.57 18.53
N PHE A 79 24.06 -24.25 19.62
CA PHE A 79 25.30 -25.04 19.68
C PHE A 79 25.22 -26.29 18.80
N LYS A 80 24.06 -26.93 18.70
CA LYS A 80 23.82 -28.05 17.76
C LYS A 80 24.01 -27.62 16.30
N GLU A 81 23.76 -26.35 16.02
CA GLU A 81 23.86 -25.73 14.70
C GLU A 81 25.19 -24.99 14.48
N ASN A 82 26.23 -25.33 15.26
CA ASN A 82 27.59 -24.83 15.13
C ASN A 82 27.73 -23.30 15.30
N LEU A 83 27.06 -22.72 16.29
CA LEU A 83 27.28 -21.33 16.68
C LEU A 83 28.77 -21.05 16.92
N LYS A 84 29.28 -19.97 16.31
CA LYS A 84 30.71 -19.64 16.32
C LYS A 84 31.15 -18.80 17.51
N SER A 85 30.26 -18.03 18.14
CA SER A 85 30.62 -17.23 19.32
C SER A 85 29.46 -16.93 20.28
N VAL A 86 29.79 -16.71 21.56
CA VAL A 86 28.88 -16.36 22.65
C VAL A 86 29.45 -15.16 23.41
N MET A 87 28.58 -14.22 23.81
CA MET A 87 28.91 -13.16 24.76
C MET A 87 28.29 -13.44 26.13
N VAL A 88 29.14 -13.42 27.16
CA VAL A 88 28.77 -13.63 28.55
C VAL A 88 28.49 -12.28 29.22
N ALA A 89 27.27 -12.10 29.71
CA ALA A 89 26.87 -10.89 30.43
C ALA A 89 27.49 -10.82 31.84
N HIS A 90 27.41 -9.63 32.42
CA HIS A 90 27.76 -9.36 33.80
C HIS A 90 26.50 -9.49 34.67
N LEU A 91 26.13 -10.70 35.07
CA LEU A 91 24.93 -10.97 35.87
C LEU A 91 25.31 -11.51 37.26
N ASN A 92 24.43 -11.30 38.24
CA ASN A 92 24.44 -12.00 39.52
C ASN A 92 23.40 -13.11 39.46
N ILE A 93 23.85 -14.37 39.50
CA ILE A 93 22.97 -15.53 39.44
C ILE A 93 23.39 -16.50 40.53
N PRO A 94 22.85 -16.37 41.77
CA PRO A 94 23.29 -17.15 42.92
C PRO A 94 23.19 -18.67 42.73
N SER A 95 22.28 -19.13 41.87
CA SER A 95 22.12 -20.55 41.53
C SER A 95 23.23 -21.10 40.64
N LEU A 96 24.00 -20.26 39.94
CA LEU A 96 25.14 -20.67 39.11
C LEU A 96 26.49 -20.25 39.69
N GLU A 97 26.52 -19.17 40.48
CA GLU A 97 27.69 -18.66 41.17
C GLU A 97 27.31 -18.25 42.60
N ASP A 98 27.75 -19.05 43.57
CA ASP A 98 27.45 -18.90 45.00
C ASP A 98 28.40 -17.93 45.72
N ALA A 99 29.45 -17.46 45.05
CA ALA A 99 30.42 -16.50 45.60
C ALA A 99 29.90 -15.05 45.63
N GLY A 100 28.76 -14.83 46.28
CA GLY A 100 28.18 -13.49 46.51
C GLY A 100 27.87 -12.73 45.22
N ASN A 101 28.27 -11.45 45.13
CA ASN A 101 27.99 -10.60 43.97
C ASN A 101 28.99 -10.76 42.82
N LYS A 102 29.56 -11.95 42.63
CA LYS A 102 30.54 -12.19 41.56
C LYS A 102 29.85 -12.22 40.19
N PRO A 103 30.26 -11.38 39.22
CA PRO A 103 29.65 -11.37 37.89
C PRO A 103 29.87 -12.69 37.14
N THR A 104 28.84 -13.17 36.42
CA THR A 104 28.89 -14.40 35.60
C THR A 104 30.05 -14.43 34.61
N SER A 105 30.40 -13.31 33.99
CA SER A 105 31.55 -13.18 33.07
C SER A 105 32.91 -13.38 33.73
N LEU A 106 33.02 -13.20 35.05
CA LEU A 106 34.23 -13.40 35.84
C LEU A 106 34.20 -14.73 36.61
N SER A 107 33.15 -15.52 36.46
CA SER A 107 32.97 -16.80 37.14
C SER A 107 33.52 -17.96 36.31
N LYS A 108 34.46 -18.72 36.89
CA LYS A 108 34.93 -19.99 36.31
C LYS A 108 33.82 -21.05 36.26
N LYS A 109 32.95 -21.08 37.27
CA LYS A 109 31.78 -21.98 37.32
C LYS A 109 30.87 -21.77 36.11
N VAL A 110 30.65 -20.51 35.73
CA VAL A 110 29.78 -20.18 34.58
C VAL A 110 30.51 -20.27 33.24
N VAL A 111 31.66 -19.62 33.08
CA VAL A 111 32.35 -19.51 31.78
C VAL A 111 33.08 -20.79 31.38
N THR A 112 33.67 -21.50 32.34
CA THR A 112 34.42 -22.73 32.08
C THR A 112 33.56 -23.96 32.35
N ASP A 113 33.03 -24.12 33.56
CA ASP A 113 32.40 -25.38 33.95
C ASP A 113 31.03 -25.57 33.30
N LEU A 114 30.17 -24.54 33.29
CA LEU A 114 28.88 -24.59 32.60
C LEU A 114 29.04 -24.47 31.07
N LEU A 115 29.55 -23.34 30.56
CA LEU A 115 29.55 -23.07 29.11
C LEU A 115 30.46 -24.00 28.31
N GLN A 116 31.73 -24.16 28.72
CA GLN A 116 32.71 -24.93 27.93
C GLN A 116 32.66 -26.44 28.18
N LYS A 117 32.46 -26.87 29.43
CA LYS A 117 32.45 -28.30 29.78
C LYS A 117 31.04 -28.88 29.68
N GLN A 118 30.09 -28.43 30.50
CA GLN A 118 28.75 -29.02 30.57
C GLN A 118 27.95 -28.82 29.29
N MET A 119 27.95 -27.61 28.71
CA MET A 119 27.27 -27.33 27.43
C MET A 119 28.15 -27.61 26.21
N ASN A 120 29.39 -28.06 26.42
CA ASN A 120 30.35 -28.44 25.39
C ASN A 120 30.63 -27.36 24.31
N PHE A 121 30.52 -26.07 24.65
CA PHE A 121 30.74 -24.99 23.68
C PHE A 121 32.21 -24.86 23.28
N LYS A 122 32.48 -24.84 21.98
CA LYS A 122 33.85 -24.75 21.41
C LYS A 122 34.11 -23.47 20.61
N GLY A 123 33.10 -22.62 20.41
CA GLY A 123 33.22 -21.32 19.73
C GLY A 123 33.78 -20.23 20.63
N LEU A 124 34.06 -19.04 20.08
CA LEU A 124 34.68 -17.92 20.81
C LEU A 124 33.80 -17.40 21.95
N ILE A 125 34.41 -17.09 23.09
CA ILE A 125 33.76 -16.55 24.28
C ILE A 125 34.20 -15.11 24.48
N PHE A 126 33.24 -14.21 24.41
CA PHE A 126 33.41 -12.78 24.63
C PHE A 126 32.89 -12.40 26.00
N THR A 127 33.56 -11.49 26.67
CA THR A 127 32.93 -10.73 27.75
C THR A 127 31.98 -9.69 27.16
N ASP A 128 30.93 -9.32 27.90
CA ASP A 128 30.34 -8.00 27.74
C ASP A 128 31.36 -6.90 28.13
N ALA A 129 31.02 -5.64 27.89
CA ALA A 129 31.94 -4.51 28.06
C ALA A 129 32.52 -4.44 29.49
N LEU A 130 33.85 -4.58 29.63
CA LEU A 130 34.53 -4.64 30.94
C LEU A 130 34.61 -3.29 31.65
N ASN A 131 34.36 -2.19 30.94
CA ASN A 131 34.30 -0.85 31.49
C ASN A 131 32.96 -0.54 32.20
N MET A 132 31.98 -1.45 32.18
CA MET A 132 30.68 -1.25 32.82
C MET A 132 30.78 -1.18 34.35
N GLN A 133 30.00 -0.28 34.96
CA GLN A 133 29.98 -0.06 36.42
C GLN A 133 29.63 -1.33 37.22
N GLY A 134 28.88 -2.27 36.64
CA GLY A 134 28.53 -3.54 37.28
C GLY A 134 29.73 -4.43 37.59
N VAL A 135 30.89 -4.20 36.97
CA VAL A 135 32.10 -5.03 37.16
C VAL A 135 33.28 -4.22 37.72
N THR A 136 33.44 -2.97 37.29
CA THR A 136 34.54 -2.09 37.74
C THR A 136 34.48 -1.70 39.21
N LYS A 137 33.35 -1.95 39.89
CA LYS A 137 33.21 -1.82 41.35
C LYS A 137 33.97 -2.90 42.13
N PHE A 138 34.23 -4.06 41.54
CA PHE A 138 34.86 -5.19 42.21
C PHE A 138 36.36 -5.31 41.96
N TYR A 139 36.82 -4.85 40.79
CA TYR A 139 38.22 -4.93 40.37
C TYR A 139 38.60 -3.66 39.60
N GLY A 140 39.84 -3.20 39.80
CA GLY A 140 40.37 -2.06 39.07
C GLY A 140 40.63 -2.38 37.58
N PRO A 141 40.87 -1.34 36.75
CA PRO A 141 41.31 -1.52 35.37
C PRO A 141 42.52 -2.46 35.28
N GLY A 142 42.51 -3.41 34.34
CA GLY A 142 43.55 -4.43 34.17
C GLY A 142 43.39 -5.67 35.06
N GLU A 143 42.86 -5.52 36.29
CA GLU A 143 42.57 -6.65 37.17
C GLU A 143 41.29 -7.37 36.76
N VAL A 144 40.27 -6.60 36.36
CA VAL A 144 39.02 -7.15 35.80
C VAL A 144 39.30 -8.02 34.57
N ASP A 145 40.21 -7.59 33.72
CA ASP A 145 40.67 -8.30 32.53
C ASP A 145 41.33 -9.64 32.89
N LEU A 146 42.21 -9.63 33.89
CA LEU A 146 42.82 -10.85 34.41
C LEU A 146 41.74 -11.81 34.94
N GLN A 147 40.77 -11.32 35.72
CA GLN A 147 39.69 -12.17 36.24
C GLN A 147 38.86 -12.79 35.12
N ALA A 148 38.57 -12.05 34.06
CA ALA A 148 37.86 -12.57 32.89
C ALA A 148 38.66 -13.66 32.17
N VAL A 149 39.99 -13.51 32.04
CA VAL A 149 40.86 -14.56 31.49
C VAL A 149 40.87 -15.80 32.40
N LEU A 150 41.01 -15.63 33.71
CA LEU A 150 41.00 -16.74 34.66
C LEU A 150 39.63 -17.48 34.68
N ALA A 151 38.53 -16.77 34.40
CA ALA A 151 37.20 -17.36 34.29
C ALA A 151 37.03 -18.25 33.05
N GLY A 152 37.72 -17.96 31.94
CA GLY A 152 37.65 -18.76 30.71
C GLY A 152 37.37 -17.99 29.42
N ASN A 153 37.28 -16.64 29.46
CA ASN A 153 36.96 -15.85 28.28
C ASN A 153 38.13 -15.81 27.27
N ASP A 154 37.81 -15.72 25.98
CA ASP A 154 38.80 -15.61 24.89
C ASP A 154 39.06 -14.15 24.52
N ILE A 155 37.99 -13.35 24.40
CA ILE A 155 38.06 -11.96 23.93
C ILE A 155 37.45 -11.03 24.98
N LEU A 156 38.23 -10.02 25.37
CA LEU A 156 37.89 -9.05 26.40
C LEU A 156 37.40 -7.75 25.76
N LEU A 157 36.10 -7.49 25.85
CA LEU A 157 35.48 -6.33 25.22
C LEU A 157 35.63 -5.07 26.09
N TYR A 158 36.01 -3.93 25.49
CA TYR A 158 36.17 -2.63 26.17
C TYR A 158 37.08 -2.66 27.42
N SER A 159 38.26 -3.28 27.31
CA SER A 159 39.32 -3.18 28.32
C SER A 159 39.75 -1.71 28.55
N GLN A 160 39.73 -1.23 29.79
CA GLN A 160 40.09 0.15 30.13
C GLN A 160 41.61 0.39 30.18
N ASN A 161 42.43 -0.64 30.43
CA ASN A 161 43.88 -0.52 30.52
C ASN A 161 44.58 -1.79 30.00
N VAL A 162 44.69 -1.88 28.67
CA VAL A 162 45.28 -3.03 27.97
C VAL A 162 46.72 -3.31 28.41
N SER A 163 47.52 -2.26 28.64
CA SER A 163 48.92 -2.41 29.07
C SER A 163 49.02 -3.06 30.45
N LYS A 164 48.24 -2.60 31.43
CA LYS A 164 48.18 -3.20 32.77
C LYS A 164 47.63 -4.63 32.72
N ALA A 165 46.55 -4.86 31.97
CA ALA A 165 45.99 -6.19 31.76
C ALA A 165 47.04 -7.18 31.23
N LYS A 166 47.82 -6.78 30.22
CA LYS A 166 48.90 -7.60 29.65
C LYS A 166 49.98 -7.95 30.68
N SER A 167 50.38 -7.00 31.54
CA SER A 167 51.35 -7.26 32.60
C SER A 167 50.81 -8.30 33.59
N LEU A 168 49.60 -8.06 34.10
CA LEU A 168 48.96 -8.93 35.09
C LEU A 168 48.70 -10.34 34.56
N ILE A 169 48.33 -10.49 33.29
CA ILE A 169 48.16 -11.80 32.65
C ILE A 169 49.51 -12.54 32.56
N LYS A 170 50.58 -11.85 32.14
CA LYS A 170 51.92 -12.46 32.09
C LYS A 170 52.41 -12.89 33.48
N GLU A 171 52.19 -12.06 34.49
CA GLU A 171 52.50 -12.37 35.89
C GLU A 171 51.69 -13.58 36.37
N ALA A 172 50.40 -13.68 36.00
CA ALA A 172 49.56 -14.82 36.33
C ALA A 172 50.03 -16.12 35.66
N VAL A 173 50.52 -16.07 34.42
CA VAL A 173 51.17 -17.23 33.77
C VAL A 173 52.45 -17.61 34.51
N ALA A 174 53.33 -16.64 34.78
CA ALA A 174 54.60 -16.89 35.49
C ALA A 174 54.38 -17.47 36.89
N ALA A 175 53.29 -17.08 37.56
CA ALA A 175 52.90 -17.58 38.87
C ALA A 175 52.10 -18.91 38.83
N GLY A 176 51.90 -19.52 37.66
CA GLY A 176 51.16 -20.79 37.52
C GLY A 176 49.65 -20.68 37.80
N LYS A 177 49.08 -19.46 37.80
CA LYS A 177 47.62 -19.26 37.98
C LYS A 177 46.83 -19.62 36.73
N ILE A 178 47.49 -19.59 35.57
CA ILE A 178 46.97 -20.08 34.29
C ILE A 178 48.14 -20.60 33.45
N GLU A 179 47.96 -21.77 32.83
CA GLU A 179 48.99 -22.38 31.99
C GLU A 179 49.18 -21.61 30.68
N GLN A 180 50.42 -21.53 30.19
CA GLN A 180 50.74 -20.92 28.88
C GLN A 180 49.98 -21.63 27.74
N THR A 181 49.85 -22.96 27.82
CA THR A 181 49.13 -23.77 26.83
C THR A 181 47.65 -23.40 26.73
N GLU A 182 47.03 -22.95 27.82
CA GLU A 182 45.65 -22.48 27.82
C GLU A 182 45.53 -21.11 27.13
N ILE A 183 46.48 -20.20 27.34
CA ILE A 183 46.55 -18.93 26.59
C ILE A 183 46.74 -19.21 25.09
N ASP A 184 47.68 -20.08 24.72
CA ASP A 184 47.97 -20.43 23.33
C ASP A 184 46.75 -21.05 22.64
N ARG A 185 46.02 -21.93 23.34
CA ARG A 185 44.77 -22.53 22.85
C ARG A 185 43.74 -21.46 22.49
N ARG A 186 43.54 -20.46 23.36
CA ARG A 186 42.58 -19.37 23.12
C ARG A 186 43.02 -18.43 22.02
N VAL A 187 44.30 -18.07 21.96
CA VAL A 187 44.84 -17.27 20.84
C VAL A 187 44.67 -18.01 19.52
N LYS A 188 44.98 -19.31 19.46
CA LYS A 188 44.78 -20.14 18.26
C LYS A 188 43.32 -20.19 17.82
N LYS A 189 42.38 -20.22 18.77
CA LYS A 189 40.94 -20.16 18.51
C LYS A 189 40.53 -18.84 17.86
N ILE A 190 41.06 -17.71 18.33
CA ILE A 190 40.83 -16.38 17.75
C ILE A 190 41.41 -16.31 16.33
N LEU A 191 42.66 -16.76 16.15
CA LEU A 191 43.31 -16.78 14.84
C LEU A 191 42.59 -17.70 13.85
N LYS A 192 42.12 -18.87 14.30
CA LYS A 192 41.30 -19.78 13.51
C LYS A 192 40.00 -19.10 13.06
N ALA A 193 39.30 -18.42 13.95
CA ALA A 193 38.08 -17.69 13.59
C ALA A 193 38.34 -16.61 12.53
N LYS A 194 39.42 -15.82 12.69
CA LYS A 194 39.85 -14.82 11.68
C LYS A 194 40.18 -15.47 10.33
N TYR A 195 40.86 -16.61 10.36
CA TYR A 195 41.19 -17.37 9.16
C TYR A 195 39.93 -17.87 8.46
N GLU A 196 38.98 -18.46 9.20
CA GLU A 196 37.72 -19.00 8.68
C GLU A 196 36.84 -17.94 7.99
N VAL A 197 36.88 -16.68 8.45
CA VAL A 197 36.14 -15.58 7.79
C VAL A 197 36.96 -14.82 6.72
N GLY A 198 38.11 -15.36 6.31
CA GLY A 198 38.90 -14.79 5.22
C GLY A 198 39.80 -13.60 5.58
N LEU A 199 39.91 -13.20 6.85
CA LEU A 199 40.74 -12.04 7.25
C LEU A 199 42.26 -12.25 7.11
N HIS A 200 42.69 -13.45 6.71
CA HIS A 200 44.07 -13.74 6.36
C HIS A 200 44.44 -13.23 4.96
N ASP A 201 43.44 -12.96 4.11
CA ASP A 201 43.57 -12.29 2.82
C ASP A 201 42.71 -11.01 2.85
N TYR A 202 43.20 -10.02 3.58
CA TYR A 202 42.45 -8.79 3.81
C TYR A 202 42.29 -7.97 2.51
N GLN A 203 41.04 -7.75 2.12
CA GLN A 203 40.67 -6.85 1.04
C GLN A 203 39.95 -5.63 1.64
N PRO A 204 40.46 -4.39 1.46
CA PRO A 204 39.76 -3.19 1.89
C PRO A 204 38.38 -3.07 1.24
N ILE A 205 37.36 -2.71 2.03
CA ILE A 205 36.01 -2.47 1.52
C ILE A 205 35.97 -1.09 0.85
N GLU A 206 35.45 -1.03 -0.37
CA GLU A 206 35.10 0.23 -1.04
C GLU A 206 33.94 0.88 -0.28
N LEU A 207 34.16 2.11 0.23
CA LEU A 207 33.16 2.84 1.00
C LEU A 207 32.29 3.74 0.12
N ASP A 208 32.81 4.18 -1.02
CA ASP A 208 32.08 4.99 -1.99
C ASP A 208 30.89 4.18 -2.52
N GLY A 209 29.67 4.71 -2.38
CA GLY A 209 28.44 4.05 -2.80
C GLY A 209 28.04 2.81 -1.98
N LEU A 210 28.59 2.61 -0.77
CA LEU A 210 28.31 1.43 0.05
C LEU A 210 26.83 1.33 0.43
N TYR A 211 26.19 2.45 0.76
CA TYR A 211 24.78 2.47 1.15
C TYR A 211 23.89 1.94 0.02
N GLU A 212 24.10 2.39 -1.22
CA GLU A 212 23.34 1.99 -2.40
C GLU A 212 23.60 0.53 -2.79
N ARG A 213 24.81 0.01 -2.49
CA ARG A 213 25.11 -1.42 -2.64
C ARG A 213 24.41 -2.29 -1.60
N LEU A 214 24.13 -1.76 -0.41
CA LEU A 214 23.44 -2.48 0.67
C LEU A 214 21.91 -2.34 0.56
N VAL A 215 21.41 -1.14 0.26
CA VAL A 215 20.00 -0.84 0.10
C VAL A 215 19.62 -0.98 -1.36
N THR A 216 19.36 -2.22 -1.73
CA THR A 216 18.92 -2.60 -3.07
C THR A 216 17.40 -2.75 -3.11
N PRO A 217 16.75 -2.72 -4.29
CA PRO A 217 15.32 -3.01 -4.39
C PRO A 217 14.93 -4.39 -3.81
N LYS A 218 15.85 -5.36 -3.86
CA LYS A 218 15.66 -6.66 -3.21
C LYS A 218 15.61 -6.55 -1.69
N THR A 219 16.37 -5.62 -1.11
CA THR A 219 16.36 -5.35 0.34
C THR A 219 15.03 -4.74 0.76
N GLU A 220 14.51 -3.80 -0.01
CA GLU A 220 13.18 -3.21 0.22
C GLU A 220 12.05 -4.25 0.12
N GLU A 221 12.11 -5.16 -0.86
CA GLU A 221 11.18 -6.29 -0.96
C GLU A 221 11.22 -7.18 0.29
N VAL A 222 12.41 -7.50 0.80
CA VAL A 222 12.56 -8.30 2.02
C VAL A 222 12.01 -7.56 3.23
N LEU A 223 12.27 -6.26 3.36
CA LEU A 223 11.70 -5.44 4.44
C LEU A 223 10.17 -5.44 4.39
N GLU A 224 9.57 -5.17 3.22
CA GLU A 224 8.12 -5.22 3.03
C GLU A 224 7.54 -6.56 3.49
N LYS A 225 8.14 -7.68 3.07
CA LYS A 225 7.67 -9.02 3.44
C LYS A 225 7.78 -9.27 4.95
N LEU A 226 8.88 -8.86 5.57
CA LEU A 226 9.11 -9.04 7.01
C LEU A 226 8.10 -8.24 7.83
N TYR A 227 7.90 -6.95 7.53
CA TYR A 227 6.93 -6.12 8.25
C TYR A 227 5.49 -6.61 8.01
N ALA A 228 5.12 -6.95 6.78
CA ALA A 228 3.77 -7.44 6.49
C ALA A 228 3.47 -8.76 7.23
N ALA A 229 4.46 -9.66 7.32
CA ALA A 229 4.32 -10.91 8.08
C ALA A 229 4.32 -10.69 9.60
N ALA A 230 4.92 -9.60 10.08
CA ALA A 230 4.99 -9.28 11.50
C ALA A 230 3.69 -8.69 12.04
N VAL A 231 2.99 -7.83 11.28
CA VAL A 231 1.76 -7.16 11.74
C VAL A 231 0.78 -8.19 12.31
N THR A 232 0.36 -7.94 13.55
CA THR A 232 -0.43 -8.89 14.37
C THR A 232 -1.79 -8.29 14.67
N VAL A 233 -2.86 -8.96 14.26
CA VAL A 233 -4.24 -8.60 14.65
C VAL A 233 -4.52 -9.26 16.00
N ALA A 234 -4.20 -8.57 17.09
CA ALA A 234 -4.21 -9.12 18.44
C ALA A 234 -5.61 -9.23 19.06
N SER A 235 -6.57 -8.42 18.61
CA SER A 235 -7.99 -8.56 18.96
C SER A 235 -8.84 -8.13 17.78
N ASN A 236 -9.92 -8.88 17.50
CA ASN A 236 -10.85 -8.63 16.41
C ASN A 236 -12.23 -9.20 16.79
N ARG A 237 -12.88 -8.56 17.77
CA ARG A 237 -14.16 -9.05 18.30
C ARG A 237 -15.23 -9.05 17.21
N ASN A 238 -16.11 -10.05 17.19
CA ASN A 238 -17.17 -10.18 16.17
C ASN A 238 -16.66 -10.17 14.71
N GLU A 239 -15.36 -10.43 14.48
CA GLU A 239 -14.76 -10.50 13.15
C GLU A 239 -14.94 -9.23 12.29
N LEU A 240 -14.82 -8.04 12.90
CA LEU A 240 -14.94 -6.75 12.20
C LEU A 240 -13.93 -6.60 11.04
N LEU A 241 -12.69 -7.03 11.26
CA LEU A 241 -11.61 -7.00 10.28
C LEU A 241 -11.55 -8.31 9.48
N PRO A 242 -11.18 -8.25 8.17
CA PRO A 242 -11.04 -7.04 7.37
C PRO A 242 -12.40 -6.37 7.11
N PHE A 243 -12.41 -5.04 6.97
CA PHE A 243 -13.65 -4.28 6.77
C PHE A 243 -14.42 -4.71 5.52
N ARG A 244 -15.72 -4.89 5.68
CA ARG A 244 -16.72 -5.24 4.65
C ARG A 244 -17.82 -4.19 4.57
N GLN A 245 -18.53 -4.16 3.45
CA GLN A 245 -19.69 -3.26 3.20
C GLN A 245 -19.32 -1.79 3.43
N LEU A 246 -18.35 -1.29 2.65
CA LEU A 246 -17.74 0.03 2.87
C LEU A 246 -18.74 1.20 2.71
N ASP A 247 -19.73 1.01 1.85
CA ASP A 247 -20.84 1.93 1.56
C ASP A 247 -21.82 2.10 2.73
N THR A 248 -21.81 1.20 3.70
CA THR A 248 -22.73 1.23 4.84
C THR A 248 -22.16 1.90 6.09
N LYS A 249 -20.90 2.36 6.02
CA LYS A 249 -20.15 2.86 7.18
C LYS A 249 -19.50 4.20 6.90
N ARG A 250 -19.58 5.10 7.87
CA ARG A 250 -18.82 6.34 7.91
C ARG A 250 -17.53 6.13 8.69
N PHE A 251 -16.40 6.39 8.04
CA PHE A 251 -15.09 6.20 8.63
C PHE A 251 -14.44 7.52 9.05
N ALA A 252 -13.89 7.52 10.25
CA ALA A 252 -12.94 8.54 10.70
C ALA A 252 -11.61 7.87 11.06
N SER A 253 -10.54 8.66 10.98
CA SER A 253 -9.23 8.25 11.48
C SER A 253 -8.73 9.25 12.52
N LEU A 254 -8.04 8.73 13.53
CA LEU A 254 -7.46 9.52 14.59
C LEU A 254 -6.00 9.14 14.77
N SER A 255 -5.08 10.08 14.60
CA SER A 255 -3.69 9.89 15.00
C SER A 255 -3.46 10.49 16.40
N ILE A 256 -2.92 9.69 17.32
CA ILE A 256 -2.56 10.13 18.68
C ILE A 256 -1.03 10.25 18.78
N GLY A 257 -0.55 11.43 19.15
CA GLY A 257 0.87 11.69 19.48
C GLY A 257 1.81 11.96 18.29
N GLY A 258 1.41 11.62 17.07
CA GLY A 258 2.17 11.88 15.84
C GLY A 258 1.23 12.09 14.66
N LYS A 259 1.73 12.69 13.57
CA LYS A 259 0.86 13.13 12.45
C LYS A 259 0.23 11.98 11.65
N GLY A 260 0.86 10.81 11.59
CA GLY A 260 0.36 9.65 10.83
C GLY A 260 0.05 9.94 9.36
N GLU A 261 0.91 10.71 8.66
CA GLU A 261 0.62 11.17 7.30
C GLU A 261 0.47 10.00 6.32
N GLU A 262 1.40 9.04 6.32
CA GLU A 262 1.34 7.86 5.45
C GLU A 262 0.18 6.91 5.84
N PHE A 263 -0.10 6.79 7.14
CA PHE A 263 -1.24 6.02 7.65
C PHE A 263 -2.57 6.55 7.09
N ARG A 264 -2.80 7.86 7.23
CA ARG A 264 -4.00 8.54 6.73
C ARG A 264 -4.12 8.49 5.21
N LYS A 265 -3.02 8.76 4.52
CA LYS A 265 -2.95 8.68 3.05
C LYS A 265 -3.35 7.28 2.56
N THR A 266 -2.86 6.23 3.22
CA THR A 266 -3.17 4.85 2.81
C THR A 266 -4.60 4.43 3.16
N LEU A 267 -5.14 4.88 4.30
CA LEU A 267 -6.57 4.70 4.63
C LEU A 267 -7.49 5.26 3.53
N SER A 268 -7.20 6.46 3.05
CA SER A 268 -7.97 7.16 2.01
C SER A 268 -7.90 6.53 0.60
N LYS A 269 -7.12 5.44 0.45
CA LYS A 269 -7.15 4.61 -0.76
C LYS A 269 -8.28 3.59 -0.78
N TYR A 270 -8.91 3.32 0.38
CA TYR A 270 -9.92 2.28 0.53
C TYR A 270 -11.33 2.80 0.83
N ALA A 271 -11.45 3.91 1.55
CA ALA A 271 -12.73 4.50 1.96
C ALA A 271 -12.54 6.02 2.20
N PRO A 272 -13.61 6.82 2.33
CA PRO A 272 -13.52 8.24 2.61
C PRO A 272 -13.27 8.38 4.10
N PHE A 273 -12.30 9.22 4.44
CA PHE A 273 -11.95 9.48 5.81
C PHE A 273 -12.03 10.97 6.10
N GLU A 274 -12.65 11.31 7.22
CA GLU A 274 -12.25 12.51 7.93
C GLU A 274 -11.06 12.17 8.84
N HIS A 275 -10.05 13.03 8.79
CA HIS A 275 -8.77 12.81 9.45
C HIS A 275 -8.60 13.74 10.64
N PHE A 276 -8.49 13.16 11.83
CA PHE A 276 -8.26 13.88 13.08
C PHE A 276 -6.86 13.57 13.63
N ASN A 277 -6.34 14.51 14.40
CA ASN A 277 -5.08 14.35 15.10
C ASN A 277 -5.20 14.97 16.49
N ILE A 278 -4.59 14.33 17.47
CA ILE A 278 -4.49 14.87 18.82
C ILE A 278 -3.09 14.65 19.39
N SER A 279 -2.65 15.62 20.20
CA SER A 279 -1.40 15.49 20.94
C SER A 279 -1.51 14.35 21.97
N LYS A 280 -0.38 13.73 22.25
CA LYS A 280 -0.24 12.72 23.30
C LYS A 280 -0.53 13.34 24.66
N ALA A 281 -1.29 12.65 25.52
CA ALA A 281 -1.71 13.16 26.83
C ALA A 281 -2.41 14.53 26.76
N ALA A 282 -3.30 14.71 25.77
CA ALA A 282 -4.09 15.93 25.64
C ALA A 282 -5.05 16.11 26.83
N SER A 283 -5.55 17.35 26.99
CA SER A 283 -6.46 17.69 28.08
C SER A 283 -7.82 17.02 27.95
N GLU A 284 -8.53 16.86 29.07
CA GLU A 284 -9.90 16.33 29.07
C GLU A 284 -10.85 17.16 28.18
N SER A 285 -10.66 18.48 28.11
CA SER A 285 -11.42 19.34 27.21
C SER A 285 -11.14 19.06 25.74
N GLU A 286 -9.90 18.78 25.37
CA GLU A 286 -9.55 18.40 23.99
C GLU A 286 -10.15 17.04 23.64
N HIS A 287 -10.09 16.07 24.57
CA HIS A 287 -10.74 14.77 24.41
C HIS A 287 -12.25 14.90 24.22
N TYR A 288 -12.92 15.71 25.05
CA TYR A 288 -14.36 15.96 24.93
C TYR A 288 -14.73 16.56 23.57
N ASN A 289 -14.00 17.58 23.12
CA ASN A 289 -14.23 18.22 21.83
C ASN A 289 -13.99 17.25 20.65
N LEU A 290 -12.98 16.37 20.76
CA LEU A 290 -12.71 15.36 19.75
C LEU A 290 -13.82 14.29 19.69
N ILE A 291 -14.26 13.78 20.84
CA ILE A 291 -15.39 12.83 20.91
C ILE A 291 -16.61 13.43 20.21
N LYS A 292 -16.92 14.70 20.49
CA LYS A 292 -18.04 15.42 19.85
C LYS A 292 -17.94 15.47 18.32
N LYS A 293 -16.74 15.68 17.77
CA LYS A 293 -16.51 15.66 16.31
C LYS A 293 -16.63 14.26 15.72
N LEU A 294 -16.36 13.24 16.52
CA LEU A 294 -16.40 11.86 16.08
C LEU A 294 -17.80 11.24 16.17
N GLU A 295 -18.77 11.82 16.89
CA GLU A 295 -20.08 11.18 17.22
C GLU A 295 -20.85 10.64 16.00
N ASP A 296 -20.68 11.26 14.82
CA ASP A 296 -21.40 10.91 13.60
C ASP A 296 -20.74 9.79 12.76
N PHE A 297 -19.62 9.23 13.22
CA PHE A 297 -18.90 8.15 12.54
C PHE A 297 -19.20 6.79 13.16
N ASP A 298 -19.36 5.78 12.31
CA ASP A 298 -19.61 4.40 12.74
C ASP A 298 -18.32 3.69 13.16
N VAL A 299 -17.23 3.99 12.44
CA VAL A 299 -15.92 3.37 12.64
C VAL A 299 -14.85 4.45 12.83
N VAL A 300 -14.08 4.33 13.91
CA VAL A 300 -12.90 5.18 14.16
C VAL A 300 -11.64 4.33 14.18
N ILE A 301 -10.76 4.55 13.21
CA ILE A 301 -9.46 3.87 13.14
C ILE A 301 -8.40 4.75 13.79
N VAL A 302 -7.86 4.29 14.91
CA VAL A 302 -6.93 5.05 15.74
C VAL A 302 -5.51 4.55 15.56
N GLY A 303 -4.60 5.41 15.09
CA GLY A 303 -3.17 5.14 15.08
C GLY A 303 -2.50 5.72 16.32
N MET A 304 -2.02 4.85 17.22
CA MET A 304 -1.21 5.26 18.38
C MET A 304 0.26 5.36 17.97
N MET A 305 0.74 6.58 17.81
CA MET A 305 2.08 6.90 17.31
C MET A 305 3.04 7.23 18.44
N GLY A 306 4.35 7.24 18.16
CA GLY A 306 5.38 7.69 19.10
C GLY A 306 5.42 6.85 20.39
N ILE A 307 5.20 5.54 20.26
CA ILE A 307 5.34 4.58 21.36
C ILE A 307 6.84 4.35 21.60
N SER A 308 7.31 4.70 22.79
CA SER A 308 8.72 4.57 23.17
C SER A 308 9.05 3.14 23.59
N ASN A 309 10.34 2.79 23.59
CA ASN A 309 10.83 1.52 24.14
C ASN A 309 11.08 1.54 25.66
N ASN A 310 10.71 2.62 26.37
CA ASN A 310 11.04 2.80 27.78
C ASN A 310 9.89 2.33 28.71
N PRO A 311 10.02 1.19 29.42
CA PRO A 311 8.98 0.70 30.32
C PRO A 311 8.72 1.64 31.51
N LYS A 312 9.74 2.37 32.00
CA LYS A 312 9.60 3.29 33.16
C LYS A 312 8.66 4.47 32.88
N ARG A 313 8.41 4.78 31.61
CA ARG A 313 7.46 5.81 31.16
C ARG A 313 6.19 5.20 30.59
N ALA A 314 5.86 3.96 30.94
CA ALA A 314 4.72 3.22 30.38
C ALA A 314 4.76 3.14 28.84
N PHE A 315 5.97 3.07 28.25
CA PHE A 315 6.18 3.18 26.79
C PHE A 315 5.64 4.48 26.18
N GLY A 316 5.33 5.47 27.01
CA GLY A 316 4.65 6.70 26.62
C GLY A 316 3.15 6.53 26.42
N VAL A 317 2.50 5.43 26.82
CA VAL A 317 1.03 5.37 26.75
C VAL A 317 0.46 6.24 27.88
N ALA A 318 -0.30 7.28 27.53
CA ALA A 318 -0.93 8.14 28.51
C ALA A 318 -2.29 7.55 28.96
N PRO A 319 -2.62 7.51 30.26
CA PRO A 319 -3.91 6.99 30.74
C PRO A 319 -5.12 7.71 30.13
N GLY A 320 -5.01 9.03 29.91
CA GLY A 320 -6.06 9.84 29.28
C GLY A 320 -6.35 9.41 27.84
N ASP A 321 -5.32 9.07 27.06
CA ASP A 321 -5.47 8.61 25.67
C ASP A 321 -6.22 7.26 25.65
N VAL A 322 -5.90 6.35 26.57
CA VAL A 322 -6.61 5.07 26.70
C VAL A 322 -8.06 5.26 27.16
N ALA A 323 -8.30 6.19 28.09
CA ALA A 323 -9.66 6.53 28.52
C ALA A 323 -10.50 7.09 27.37
N LEU A 324 -9.92 7.91 26.49
CA LEU A 324 -10.54 8.37 25.26
C LEU A 324 -10.94 7.19 24.36
N LEU A 325 -10.03 6.22 24.11
CA LEU A 325 -10.33 5.04 23.29
C LEU A 325 -11.51 4.24 23.84
N ARG A 326 -11.51 3.98 25.16
CA ARG A 326 -12.61 3.27 25.82
C ARG A 326 -13.91 4.05 25.71
N LYS A 327 -13.87 5.38 25.82
CA LYS A 327 -15.06 6.22 25.71
C LYS A 327 -15.65 6.22 24.30
N LEU A 328 -14.80 6.19 23.27
CA LEU A 328 -15.24 6.08 21.87
C LEU A 328 -15.89 4.72 21.60
N GLN A 329 -15.31 3.62 22.10
CA GLN A 329 -15.85 2.27 21.83
C GLN A 329 -17.23 2.01 22.47
N GLU A 330 -17.65 2.82 23.45
CA GLU A 330 -19.01 2.73 24.02
C GLU A 330 -20.12 3.01 22.98
N ARG A 331 -19.77 3.67 21.87
CA ARG A 331 -20.74 4.10 20.84
C ARG A 331 -20.36 3.68 19.42
N GLN A 332 -19.10 3.35 19.17
CA GLN A 332 -18.52 3.21 17.84
C GLN A 332 -17.65 1.97 17.77
N GLU A 333 -17.44 1.45 16.56
CA GLU A 333 -16.41 0.44 16.33
C GLU A 333 -15.04 1.12 16.28
N VAL A 334 -14.21 0.88 17.30
CA VAL A 334 -12.87 1.50 17.42
C VAL A 334 -11.79 0.48 17.13
N VAL A 335 -11.01 0.71 16.07
CA VAL A 335 -9.84 -0.13 15.74
C VAL A 335 -8.56 0.60 16.11
N THR A 336 -7.84 0.08 17.10
CA THR A 336 -6.59 0.67 17.57
C THR A 336 -5.39 -0.02 16.91
N VAL A 337 -4.59 0.74 16.17
CA VAL A 337 -3.30 0.30 15.61
C VAL A 337 -2.17 0.87 16.48
N LEU A 338 -1.44 -0.02 17.14
CA LEU A 338 -0.27 0.31 17.96
C LEU A 338 1.00 0.33 17.09
N PHE A 339 1.51 1.54 16.81
CA PHE A 339 2.78 1.74 16.11
C PHE A 339 3.93 1.80 17.11
N GLY A 340 4.44 0.62 17.46
CA GLY A 340 5.60 0.49 18.34
C GLY A 340 5.53 -0.73 19.25
N ASN A 341 6.17 -0.61 20.40
CA ASN A 341 6.52 -1.74 21.26
C ASN A 341 5.30 -2.56 21.74
N ALA A 342 5.28 -3.86 21.44
CA ALA A 342 4.22 -4.79 21.82
C ALA A 342 3.94 -4.85 23.33
N TYR A 343 4.91 -4.55 24.19
CA TYR A 343 4.70 -4.50 25.65
C TYR A 343 3.74 -3.40 26.11
N ALA A 344 3.47 -2.40 25.27
CA ALA A 344 2.50 -1.35 25.53
C ALA A 344 1.03 -1.82 25.43
N THR A 345 0.79 -2.98 24.81
CA THR A 345 -0.57 -3.57 24.70
C THR A 345 -1.23 -3.84 26.04
N ARG A 346 -0.45 -4.02 27.13
CA ARG A 346 -1.01 -4.17 28.50
C ARG A 346 -1.96 -3.03 28.88
N PHE A 347 -1.72 -1.83 28.35
CA PHE A 347 -2.53 -0.65 28.64
C PHE A 347 -3.83 -0.62 27.82
N LEU A 348 -3.94 -1.47 26.80
CA LEU A 348 -5.06 -1.56 25.87
C LEU A 348 -6.04 -2.69 26.24
N GLU A 349 -5.88 -3.32 27.41
CA GLU A 349 -6.82 -4.33 27.90
C GLU A 349 -8.26 -3.78 27.89
N GLY A 350 -9.17 -4.62 27.37
CA GLY A 350 -10.59 -4.31 27.23
C GLY A 350 -10.97 -3.53 25.98
N LEU A 351 -10.03 -3.23 25.08
CA LEU A 351 -10.36 -2.71 23.74
C LEU A 351 -10.75 -3.87 22.80
N ASP A 352 -11.81 -3.67 22.03
CA ASP A 352 -12.40 -4.73 21.20
C ASP A 352 -11.51 -5.13 20.00
N HIS A 353 -10.86 -4.15 19.34
CA HIS A 353 -10.06 -4.38 18.14
C HIS A 353 -8.68 -3.73 18.24
N VAL A 354 -7.63 -4.55 18.26
CA VAL A 354 -6.25 -4.10 18.44
C VAL A 354 -5.33 -4.76 17.41
N VAL A 355 -4.58 -3.95 16.68
CA VAL A 355 -3.56 -4.36 15.71
C VAL A 355 -2.20 -3.81 16.14
N ILE A 356 -1.15 -4.62 16.04
CA ILE A 356 0.20 -4.26 16.47
C ILE A 356 1.10 -4.23 15.24
N ALA A 357 1.66 -3.05 14.97
CA ALA A 357 2.55 -2.82 13.85
C ALA A 357 4.04 -2.89 14.23
N TYR A 358 4.35 -2.99 15.54
CA TYR A 358 5.67 -3.16 16.16
C TYR A 358 6.64 -1.96 16.04
N GLU A 359 6.59 -1.23 14.94
CA GLU A 359 7.38 -0.02 14.72
C GLU A 359 6.49 1.14 14.26
N ASP A 360 6.99 2.35 14.41
CA ASP A 360 6.38 3.58 13.90
C ASP A 360 7.24 4.13 12.75
N ASN A 361 6.97 3.65 11.54
CA ASN A 361 7.66 4.05 10.32
C ASN A 361 6.69 4.05 9.13
N GLU A 362 7.09 4.66 8.01
CA GLU A 362 6.22 4.77 6.82
C GLU A 362 5.74 3.40 6.32
N LEU A 363 6.59 2.38 6.37
CA LEU A 363 6.25 1.04 5.87
C LEU A 363 5.15 0.38 6.70
N THR A 364 5.24 0.44 8.02
CA THR A 364 4.21 -0.10 8.93
C THR A 364 2.90 0.71 8.85
N GLN A 365 3.01 2.04 8.74
CA GLN A 365 1.87 2.94 8.53
C GLN A 365 1.18 2.69 7.18
N ASN A 366 1.92 2.31 6.15
CA ASN A 366 1.39 1.92 4.85
C ASN A 366 0.79 0.51 4.86
N LEU A 367 1.40 -0.46 5.55
CA LEU A 367 0.93 -1.85 5.57
C LEU A 367 -0.32 -2.06 6.42
N SER A 368 -0.45 -1.34 7.54
CA SER A 368 -1.55 -1.58 8.49
C SER A 368 -2.93 -1.34 7.85
N PRO A 369 -3.21 -0.21 7.17
CA PRO A 369 -4.46 0.00 6.43
C PRO A 369 -4.76 -1.10 5.40
N GLN A 370 -3.74 -1.60 4.70
CA GLN A 370 -3.95 -2.67 3.71
C GLN A 370 -4.44 -3.96 4.36
N ILE A 371 -4.01 -4.26 5.58
CA ILE A 371 -4.50 -5.40 6.36
C ILE A 371 -5.93 -5.13 6.84
N LEU A 372 -6.20 -3.93 7.39
CA LEU A 372 -7.53 -3.57 7.88
C LEU A 372 -8.61 -3.68 6.80
N PHE A 373 -8.27 -3.33 5.56
CA PHE A 373 -9.18 -3.40 4.41
C PHE A 373 -9.00 -4.66 3.55
N GLY A 374 -8.21 -5.65 3.99
CA GLY A 374 -8.07 -6.92 3.28
C GLY A 374 -7.38 -6.81 1.91
N GLY A 375 -6.61 -5.75 1.65
CA GLY A 375 -5.64 -5.74 0.55
C GLY A 375 -4.50 -6.72 0.82
N ARG A 376 -4.17 -6.97 2.09
CA ARG A 376 -3.19 -7.99 2.52
C ARG A 376 -3.75 -8.89 3.62
N PRO A 377 -3.31 -10.16 3.70
CA PRO A 377 -3.55 -10.97 4.89
C PRO A 377 -2.67 -10.48 6.06
N ALA A 378 -3.07 -10.81 7.28
CA ALA A 378 -2.20 -10.75 8.45
C ALA A 378 -1.80 -12.17 8.87
N MET A 379 -0.59 -12.34 9.38
CA MET A 379 -0.07 -13.64 9.83
C MET A 379 0.65 -13.56 11.17
N GLY A 380 0.86 -12.35 11.69
CA GLY A 380 1.63 -12.12 12.90
C GLY A 380 0.95 -12.74 14.12
N ILE A 381 1.78 -13.25 15.02
CA ILE A 381 1.38 -13.74 16.34
C ILE A 381 2.16 -12.97 17.39
N LEU A 382 1.53 -12.68 18.52
CA LEU A 382 2.13 -11.96 19.61
C LEU A 382 3.29 -12.79 20.21
N PRO A 383 4.52 -12.25 20.26
CA PRO A 383 5.67 -13.01 20.74
C PRO A 383 5.81 -13.03 22.27
N VAL A 384 4.96 -12.30 22.99
CA VAL A 384 5.06 -12.04 24.43
C VAL A 384 3.67 -11.99 25.06
N SER A 385 3.57 -12.28 26.36
CA SER A 385 2.37 -12.05 27.16
C SER A 385 2.49 -10.73 27.93
N THR A 386 1.47 -9.89 27.85
CA THR A 386 1.45 -8.55 28.46
C THR A 386 0.22 -8.31 29.33
N GLY A 387 -0.77 -9.20 29.26
CA GLY A 387 -2.00 -9.15 30.03
C GLY A 387 -2.81 -10.45 29.90
N THR A 388 -4.10 -10.38 30.22
CA THR A 388 -5.04 -11.51 30.10
C THR A 388 -5.60 -11.67 28.68
N GLN A 389 -5.84 -10.55 28.00
CA GLN A 389 -6.30 -10.52 26.61
C GLN A 389 -5.14 -10.72 25.63
N PHE A 390 -3.96 -10.19 25.96
CA PHE A 390 -2.78 -10.18 25.10
C PHE A 390 -1.72 -11.15 25.62
N THR A 391 -1.90 -12.43 25.29
CA THR A 391 -0.96 -13.50 25.64
C THR A 391 -0.13 -13.94 24.43
N TYR A 392 0.99 -14.59 24.67
CA TYR A 392 1.79 -15.23 23.62
C TYR A 392 0.90 -16.12 22.72
N GLY A 393 1.12 -16.02 21.42
CA GLY A 393 0.40 -16.79 20.40
C GLY A 393 -0.93 -16.17 19.94
N VAL A 394 -1.44 -15.13 20.62
CA VAL A 394 -2.60 -14.36 20.16
C VAL A 394 -2.31 -13.70 18.81
N GLY A 395 -3.31 -13.64 17.94
CA GLY A 395 -3.19 -13.20 16.55
C GLY A 395 -3.40 -14.36 15.60
N GLY A 396 -2.59 -14.43 14.55
CA GLY A 396 -2.64 -15.50 13.55
C GLY A 396 -3.15 -15.04 12.19
N PHE A 397 -3.70 -15.98 11.44
CA PHE A 397 -4.08 -15.74 10.05
C PHE A 397 -5.41 -14.97 9.95
N LEU A 398 -5.33 -13.76 9.41
CA LEU A 398 -6.48 -13.02 8.90
C LEU A 398 -6.44 -13.07 7.37
N SER A 399 -7.48 -13.62 6.75
CA SER A 399 -7.56 -13.68 5.29
C SER A 399 -7.71 -12.28 4.68
N GLY A 400 -7.03 -12.04 3.55
CA GLY A 400 -7.33 -10.89 2.70
C GLY A 400 -8.69 -11.03 1.98
N LEU A 401 -9.10 -9.97 1.27
CA LEU A 401 -10.32 -9.88 0.47
C LEU A 401 -10.05 -9.67 -1.03
N ASN A 402 -8.81 -9.84 -1.50
CA ASN A 402 -8.42 -9.55 -2.89
C ASN A 402 -8.74 -8.11 -3.32
N ARG A 403 -8.70 -7.16 -2.38
CA ARG A 403 -8.61 -5.72 -2.71
C ARG A 403 -7.20 -5.40 -3.16
N LEU A 404 -7.02 -4.26 -3.83
CA LEU A 404 -5.68 -3.81 -4.21
C LEU A 404 -4.79 -3.70 -2.96
N SER A 405 -3.57 -4.20 -3.07
CA SER A 405 -2.48 -3.94 -2.13
C SER A 405 -1.49 -2.93 -2.71
N TYR A 406 -0.54 -2.46 -1.91
CA TYR A 406 0.46 -1.46 -2.31
C TYR A 406 1.84 -1.89 -1.81
N GLY A 407 2.87 -1.84 -2.65
CA GLY A 407 4.23 -2.25 -2.27
C GLY A 407 5.25 -2.05 -3.39
N THR A 408 6.35 -2.79 -3.35
CA THR A 408 7.48 -2.62 -4.28
C THR A 408 7.30 -3.40 -5.58
N PRO A 409 7.87 -2.93 -6.72
CA PRO A 409 7.91 -3.66 -7.99
C PRO A 409 8.46 -5.08 -7.87
N GLU A 410 9.55 -5.25 -7.12
CA GLU A 410 10.26 -6.51 -6.96
C GLU A 410 9.39 -7.57 -6.28
N SER A 411 8.48 -7.15 -5.40
CA SER A 411 7.57 -8.05 -4.68
C SER A 411 6.57 -8.79 -5.60
N VAL A 412 6.42 -8.33 -6.84
CA VAL A 412 5.58 -8.93 -7.90
C VAL A 412 6.41 -9.26 -9.15
N GLY A 413 7.74 -9.28 -9.02
CA GLY A 413 8.66 -9.68 -10.08
C GLY A 413 8.88 -8.63 -11.18
N LEU A 414 8.56 -7.36 -10.93
CA LEU A 414 8.92 -6.25 -11.82
C LEU A 414 10.29 -5.66 -11.46
N ASN A 415 11.02 -5.22 -12.47
CA ASN A 415 12.27 -4.49 -12.28
C ASN A 415 12.01 -2.99 -12.07
N SER A 416 12.25 -2.48 -10.85
CA SER A 416 12.06 -1.05 -10.53
C SER A 416 12.91 -0.11 -11.39
N LYS A 417 14.15 -0.47 -11.70
CA LYS A 417 15.04 0.36 -12.56
C LYS A 417 14.46 0.53 -13.96
N LYS A 418 13.84 -0.52 -14.50
CA LYS A 418 13.18 -0.45 -15.81
C LYS A 418 11.91 0.38 -15.74
N LEU A 419 11.08 0.19 -14.70
CA LEU A 419 9.88 1.00 -14.49
C LEU A 419 10.19 2.49 -14.29
N ASN A 420 11.31 2.84 -13.65
CA ASN A 420 11.71 4.23 -13.47
C ASN A 420 11.94 4.98 -14.80
N GLN A 421 12.14 4.28 -15.93
CA GLN A 421 12.21 4.92 -17.25
C GLN A 421 10.89 5.59 -17.67
N ILE A 422 9.77 5.27 -17.01
CA ILE A 422 8.50 6.00 -17.16
C ILE A 422 8.69 7.48 -16.81
N ASP A 423 9.52 7.81 -15.82
CA ASP A 423 9.77 9.20 -15.42
C ASP A 423 10.27 10.03 -16.60
N GLU A 424 11.26 9.53 -17.33
CA GLU A 424 11.86 10.22 -18.48
C GLU A 424 10.83 10.45 -19.61
N VAL A 425 9.93 9.49 -19.84
CA VAL A 425 8.88 9.61 -20.86
C VAL A 425 7.84 10.66 -20.47
N VAL A 426 7.44 10.70 -19.20
CA VAL A 426 6.46 11.70 -18.71
C VAL A 426 7.09 13.10 -18.64
N GLU A 427 8.34 13.21 -18.18
CA GLU A 427 9.09 14.47 -18.16
C GLU A 427 9.29 15.02 -19.57
N LYS A 428 9.59 14.16 -20.55
CA LYS A 428 9.60 14.53 -21.98
C LYS A 428 8.24 15.10 -22.38
N ALA A 429 7.13 14.42 -22.06
CA ALA A 429 5.78 14.86 -22.41
C ALA A 429 5.46 16.26 -21.83
N ILE A 430 5.87 16.54 -20.59
CA ILE A 430 5.70 17.85 -19.97
C ILE A 430 6.57 18.90 -20.65
N LYS A 431 7.85 18.58 -20.89
CA LYS A 431 8.83 19.49 -21.52
C LYS A 431 8.39 19.97 -22.90
N ILE A 432 7.81 19.08 -23.72
CA ILE A 432 7.31 19.42 -25.05
C ILE A 432 5.89 20.03 -25.04
N GLN A 433 5.31 20.21 -23.84
CA GLN A 433 3.94 20.69 -23.64
C GLN A 433 2.90 19.79 -24.32
N ALA A 434 3.08 18.47 -24.23
CA ALA A 434 2.06 17.49 -24.57
C ALA A 434 0.99 17.36 -23.47
N THR A 435 1.35 17.68 -22.23
CA THR A 435 0.44 17.79 -21.07
C THR A 435 1.11 18.67 -19.99
N PRO A 436 0.37 19.44 -19.17
CA PRO A 436 0.95 20.21 -18.05
C PRO A 436 1.52 19.33 -16.92
N GLY A 437 0.88 18.18 -16.72
CA GLY A 437 1.21 17.20 -15.70
C GLY A 437 0.49 15.89 -15.95
N ALA A 438 0.81 14.87 -15.16
CA ALA A 438 0.22 13.54 -15.27
C ALA A 438 0.30 12.77 -13.95
N ASN A 439 -0.53 11.75 -13.80
CA ASN A 439 -0.38 10.68 -12.82
C ASN A 439 -0.33 9.33 -13.55
N VAL A 440 0.61 8.48 -13.18
CA VAL A 440 0.79 7.15 -13.76
C VAL A 440 0.74 6.10 -12.68
N LEU A 441 -0.09 5.07 -12.87
CA LEU A 441 -0.27 3.98 -11.93
C LEU A 441 -0.15 2.62 -12.63
N VAL A 442 0.59 1.70 -12.02
CA VAL A 442 0.77 0.32 -12.48
C VAL A 442 0.41 -0.67 -11.37
N VAL A 443 -0.46 -1.62 -11.72
CA VAL A 443 -0.82 -2.77 -10.87
C VAL A 443 -0.29 -4.04 -11.48
N LYS A 444 0.29 -4.93 -10.68
CA LYS A 444 0.63 -6.29 -11.06
C LYS A 444 0.22 -7.24 -9.95
N ASP A 445 -0.48 -8.32 -10.32
CA ASP A 445 -0.96 -9.36 -9.38
C ASP A 445 -1.75 -8.78 -8.19
N GLY A 446 -2.63 -7.81 -8.46
CA GLY A 446 -3.45 -7.15 -7.43
C GLY A 446 -2.67 -6.21 -6.49
N LYS A 447 -1.42 -5.87 -6.82
CA LYS A 447 -0.60 -4.91 -6.07
C LYS A 447 -0.23 -3.71 -6.93
N VAL A 448 -0.55 -2.51 -6.45
CA VAL A 448 -0.05 -1.24 -6.98
C VAL A 448 1.42 -1.13 -6.61
N VAL A 449 2.28 -1.06 -7.62
CA VAL A 449 3.75 -1.06 -7.45
C VAL A 449 4.44 0.14 -8.05
N PHE A 450 3.68 0.97 -8.75
CA PHE A 450 4.13 2.27 -9.24
C PHE A 450 2.94 3.21 -9.20
N GLU A 451 3.08 4.34 -8.52
CA GLU A 451 2.13 5.45 -8.56
C GLU A 451 2.93 6.75 -8.40
N ARG A 452 3.00 7.56 -9.46
CA ARG A 452 3.75 8.82 -9.44
C ARG A 452 2.98 9.92 -10.12
N SER A 453 3.14 11.13 -9.58
CA SER A 453 2.56 12.37 -10.10
C SER A 453 3.66 13.31 -10.57
N TYR A 454 3.41 13.96 -11.70
CA TYR A 454 4.40 14.78 -12.41
C TYR A 454 3.78 16.12 -12.82
N GLY A 455 4.61 17.16 -12.86
CA GLY A 455 4.23 18.47 -13.37
C GLY A 455 3.23 19.22 -12.48
N GLN A 456 2.42 20.07 -13.12
CA GLN A 456 1.44 20.93 -12.47
C GLN A 456 0.07 20.81 -13.16
N LEU A 457 -0.98 21.37 -12.56
CA LEU A 457 -2.32 21.38 -13.15
C LEU A 457 -2.39 22.23 -14.44
N GLU A 458 -1.55 23.26 -14.54
CA GLU A 458 -1.41 24.19 -15.66
C GLU A 458 0.06 24.50 -15.97
N TYR A 459 0.35 25.11 -17.13
CA TYR A 459 1.73 25.44 -17.53
C TYR A 459 2.37 26.61 -16.75
N ARG A 460 1.61 27.42 -16.01
CA ARG A 460 2.12 28.61 -15.31
C ARG A 460 1.57 28.69 -13.88
N ASN A 461 2.46 28.81 -12.89
CA ASN A 461 2.16 29.12 -11.49
C ASN A 461 0.89 28.43 -10.95
N SER A 462 0.85 27.10 -11.01
CA SER A 462 -0.31 26.32 -10.55
C SER A 462 0.10 25.21 -9.57
N PRO A 463 -0.84 24.65 -8.78
CA PRO A 463 -0.56 23.55 -7.89
C PRO A 463 0.05 22.34 -8.60
N LYS A 464 0.89 21.58 -7.88
CA LYS A 464 1.46 20.33 -8.39
C LYS A 464 0.38 19.26 -8.51
N VAL A 465 0.48 18.43 -9.54
CA VAL A 465 -0.29 17.17 -9.60
C VAL A 465 0.14 16.29 -8.42
N ASN A 466 -0.84 15.63 -7.79
CA ASN A 466 -0.63 14.64 -6.74
C ASN A 466 -1.55 13.42 -6.97
N SER A 467 -1.50 12.40 -6.10
CA SER A 467 -2.31 11.17 -6.24
C SER A 467 -3.81 11.40 -6.10
N GLU A 468 -4.21 12.53 -5.49
CA GLU A 468 -5.60 12.92 -5.26
C GLU A 468 -6.14 13.85 -6.36
N THR A 469 -5.32 14.18 -7.37
CA THR A 469 -5.78 14.99 -8.50
C THR A 469 -6.77 14.21 -9.34
N VAL A 470 -7.96 14.78 -9.51
CA VAL A 470 -9.06 14.21 -10.28
C VAL A 470 -9.07 14.79 -11.71
N TYR A 471 -9.25 13.93 -12.70
CA TYR A 471 -9.21 14.28 -14.12
C TYR A 471 -10.54 14.01 -14.82
N ASP A 472 -10.90 14.82 -15.81
CA ASP A 472 -11.94 14.47 -16.79
C ASP A 472 -11.48 13.24 -17.59
N LEU A 473 -12.19 12.13 -17.43
CA LEU A 473 -11.81 10.84 -18.01
C LEU A 473 -12.22 10.72 -19.49
N ALA A 474 -12.99 11.68 -20.01
CA ALA A 474 -13.48 11.68 -21.38
C ALA A 474 -14.09 10.31 -21.76
N SER A 475 -13.64 9.73 -22.88
CA SER A 475 -14.17 8.46 -23.39
C SER A 475 -13.92 7.24 -22.49
N ILE A 476 -13.09 7.31 -21.44
CA ILE A 476 -13.03 6.23 -20.43
C ILE A 476 -14.39 6.10 -19.72
N THR A 477 -15.20 7.16 -19.65
CA THR A 477 -16.60 7.12 -19.18
C THR A 477 -17.38 5.96 -19.81
N LYS A 478 -17.19 5.71 -21.11
CA LYS A 478 -17.88 4.62 -21.83
C LYS A 478 -17.69 3.27 -21.15
N VAL A 479 -16.45 2.97 -20.76
CA VAL A 479 -16.06 1.66 -20.22
C VAL A 479 -16.21 1.55 -18.71
N LEU A 480 -16.18 2.67 -17.98
CA LEU A 480 -16.31 2.69 -16.50
C LEU A 480 -17.69 3.13 -16.00
N ALA A 481 -18.59 3.56 -16.89
CA ALA A 481 -19.98 3.90 -16.57
C ALA A 481 -20.95 3.03 -17.38
N THR A 482 -21.28 3.45 -18.61
CA THR A 482 -22.34 2.81 -19.43
C THR A 482 -22.09 1.32 -19.66
N THR A 483 -20.87 0.93 -20.02
CA THR A 483 -20.55 -0.48 -20.26
C THR A 483 -20.69 -1.31 -18.98
N GLN A 484 -20.32 -0.76 -17.82
CA GLN A 484 -20.48 -1.44 -16.52
C GLN A 484 -21.95 -1.68 -16.22
N ALA A 485 -22.80 -0.67 -16.43
CA ALA A 485 -24.24 -0.80 -16.24
C ALA A 485 -24.87 -1.82 -17.20
N VAL A 486 -24.48 -1.81 -18.48
CA VAL A 486 -24.95 -2.80 -19.45
C VAL A 486 -24.53 -4.22 -19.04
N MET A 487 -23.28 -4.41 -18.62
CA MET A 487 -22.79 -5.70 -18.12
C MET A 487 -23.51 -6.15 -16.84
N PHE A 488 -23.87 -5.22 -15.95
CA PHE A 488 -24.60 -5.50 -14.72
C PHE A 488 -26.00 -6.07 -15.02
N LEU A 489 -26.71 -5.43 -15.95
CA LEU A 489 -28.05 -5.84 -16.38
C LEU A 489 -28.01 -7.15 -17.16
N GLU A 490 -27.02 -7.33 -18.05
CA GLU A 490 -26.83 -8.59 -18.78
C GLU A 490 -26.51 -9.74 -17.84
N SER A 491 -25.63 -9.52 -16.85
CA SER A 491 -25.30 -10.51 -15.82
C SER A 491 -26.54 -11.00 -15.06
N ARG A 492 -27.59 -10.19 -14.98
CA ARG A 492 -28.85 -10.49 -14.29
C ARG A 492 -29.96 -10.98 -15.22
N GLY A 493 -29.73 -11.00 -16.52
CA GLY A 493 -30.73 -11.36 -17.53
C GLY A 493 -31.80 -10.27 -17.76
N GLU A 494 -31.56 -9.05 -17.27
CA GLU A 494 -32.45 -7.90 -17.45
C GLU A 494 -32.22 -7.21 -18.80
N LEU A 495 -31.04 -7.41 -19.39
CA LEU A 495 -30.67 -6.94 -20.72
C LEU A 495 -30.12 -8.11 -21.56
N ASP A 496 -30.69 -8.31 -22.74
CA ASP A 496 -30.24 -9.24 -23.77
C ASP A 496 -29.60 -8.48 -24.95
N MET A 497 -28.32 -8.76 -25.19
CA MET A 497 -27.51 -8.16 -26.25
C MET A 497 -27.96 -8.51 -27.68
N ASN A 498 -28.82 -9.52 -27.85
CA ASN A 498 -29.39 -9.89 -29.15
C ASN A 498 -30.69 -9.16 -29.49
N LYS A 499 -31.28 -8.42 -28.54
CA LYS A 499 -32.44 -7.59 -28.79
C LYS A 499 -32.05 -6.28 -29.46
N THR A 500 -33.06 -5.55 -29.91
CA THR A 500 -32.92 -4.28 -30.61
C THR A 500 -33.13 -3.08 -29.68
N LEU A 501 -32.71 -1.90 -30.10
CA LEU A 501 -33.00 -0.66 -29.37
C LEU A 501 -34.51 -0.46 -29.18
N GLY A 502 -35.33 -0.76 -30.19
CA GLY A 502 -36.79 -0.61 -30.15
C GLY A 502 -37.52 -1.58 -29.21
N ASP A 503 -36.86 -2.65 -28.78
CA ASP A 503 -37.38 -3.56 -27.75
C ASP A 503 -37.35 -2.93 -26.36
N TYR A 504 -36.35 -2.08 -26.09
CA TYR A 504 -36.19 -1.40 -24.79
C TYR A 504 -36.66 0.06 -24.81
N LEU A 505 -36.61 0.72 -25.97
CA LEU A 505 -36.99 2.11 -26.18
C LEU A 505 -38.16 2.19 -27.17
N PRO A 506 -39.41 2.04 -26.72
CA PRO A 506 -40.59 2.05 -27.59
C PRO A 506 -40.74 3.33 -28.41
N GLU A 507 -40.24 4.46 -27.92
CA GLU A 507 -40.21 5.74 -28.62
C GLU A 507 -39.39 5.71 -29.92
N LEU A 508 -38.50 4.72 -30.09
CA LEU A 508 -37.74 4.56 -31.32
C LEU A 508 -38.50 3.80 -32.40
N ARG A 509 -39.66 3.20 -32.11
CA ARG A 509 -40.46 2.47 -33.10
C ARG A 509 -40.87 3.40 -34.23
N GLY A 510 -40.67 2.97 -35.48
CA GLY A 510 -40.90 3.78 -36.68
C GLY A 510 -39.71 4.66 -37.09
N THR A 511 -38.65 4.75 -36.28
CA THR A 511 -37.40 5.44 -36.65
C THR A 511 -36.40 4.48 -37.31
N ASN A 512 -35.36 5.03 -37.95
CA ASN A 512 -34.26 4.22 -38.48
C ASN A 512 -33.37 3.58 -37.38
N LYS A 513 -33.64 3.85 -36.09
CA LYS A 513 -32.90 3.28 -34.95
C LYS A 513 -33.55 2.04 -34.34
N ALA A 514 -34.85 1.83 -34.57
CA ALA A 514 -35.64 0.79 -33.89
C ALA A 514 -34.98 -0.59 -33.96
N ASN A 515 -34.54 -0.99 -35.15
CA ASN A 515 -34.08 -2.36 -35.44
C ASN A 515 -32.56 -2.55 -35.24
N LEU A 516 -31.85 -1.59 -34.64
CA LEU A 516 -30.42 -1.74 -34.37
C LEU A 516 -30.24 -2.71 -33.20
N VAL A 517 -29.48 -3.78 -33.41
CA VAL A 517 -29.21 -4.81 -32.40
C VAL A 517 -28.17 -4.32 -31.41
N LEU A 518 -28.39 -4.51 -30.10
CA LEU A 518 -27.53 -3.96 -29.05
C LEU A 518 -26.06 -4.38 -29.18
N LYS A 519 -25.79 -5.65 -29.53
CA LYS A 519 -24.42 -6.13 -29.77
C LYS A 519 -23.70 -5.41 -30.90
N ASP A 520 -24.41 -5.06 -31.97
CA ASP A 520 -23.82 -4.33 -33.10
C ASP A 520 -23.65 -2.86 -32.73
N VAL A 521 -24.55 -2.30 -31.92
CA VAL A 521 -24.43 -0.96 -31.34
C VAL A 521 -23.16 -0.88 -30.47
N MET A 522 -23.02 -1.78 -29.48
CA MET A 522 -21.87 -1.82 -28.57
C MET A 522 -20.54 -2.22 -29.24
N ALA A 523 -20.58 -2.90 -30.39
CA ALA A 523 -19.40 -3.19 -31.22
C ALA A 523 -19.04 -2.05 -32.20
N HIS A 524 -19.81 -0.95 -32.22
CA HIS A 524 -19.68 0.15 -33.18
C HIS A 524 -19.88 -0.26 -34.66
N GLU A 525 -20.74 -1.25 -34.89
CA GLU A 525 -21.06 -1.84 -36.20
C GLU A 525 -22.55 -1.65 -36.57
N ALA A 526 -23.25 -0.75 -35.88
CA ALA A 526 -24.66 -0.44 -36.13
C ALA A 526 -24.91 0.59 -37.27
N GLY A 527 -23.85 1.18 -37.83
CA GLY A 527 -23.98 2.20 -38.89
C GLY A 527 -24.31 3.60 -38.37
N LEU A 528 -24.15 3.86 -37.07
CA LEU A 528 -24.32 5.19 -36.49
C LEU A 528 -23.21 6.16 -36.98
N LYS A 529 -23.54 7.45 -37.07
CA LYS A 529 -22.53 8.50 -37.30
C LYS A 529 -21.52 8.53 -36.15
N ALA A 530 -20.27 8.88 -36.44
CA ALA A 530 -19.22 8.93 -35.43
C ALA A 530 -19.54 9.93 -34.31
N PHE A 531 -19.95 11.14 -34.69
CA PHE A 531 -20.21 12.27 -33.79
C PHE A 531 -21.23 13.22 -34.41
N ILE A 532 -21.99 13.93 -33.57
CA ILE A 532 -22.87 15.04 -33.96
C ILE A 532 -22.44 16.26 -33.14
N PRO A 533 -22.05 17.39 -33.77
CA PRO A 533 -21.69 18.62 -33.04
C PRO A 533 -22.96 19.36 -32.60
N HIS A 534 -23.69 18.82 -31.61
CA HIS A 534 -25.00 19.38 -31.20
C HIS A 534 -24.92 20.87 -30.83
N TYR A 535 -23.80 21.32 -30.25
CA TYR A 535 -23.62 22.72 -29.84
C TYR A 535 -23.74 23.73 -30.99
N VAL A 536 -23.48 23.31 -32.24
CA VAL A 536 -23.60 24.17 -33.44
C VAL A 536 -25.03 24.66 -33.64
N ASN A 537 -26.04 23.89 -33.21
CA ASN A 537 -27.44 24.32 -33.27
C ASN A 537 -27.79 25.40 -32.23
N THR A 538 -26.91 25.62 -31.25
CA THR A 538 -27.14 26.47 -30.07
C THR A 538 -26.22 27.70 -30.04
N VAL A 539 -25.38 27.85 -31.07
CA VAL A 539 -24.45 28.96 -31.24
C VAL A 539 -24.79 29.70 -32.55
N GLU A 540 -24.82 31.02 -32.50
CA GLU A 540 -25.05 31.89 -33.64
C GLU A 540 -24.03 33.02 -33.65
N SER A 541 -23.41 33.29 -34.80
CA SER A 541 -22.36 34.31 -34.95
C SER A 541 -21.24 34.22 -33.90
N GLY A 542 -20.89 33.00 -33.49
CA GLY A 542 -19.85 32.74 -32.49
C GLY A 542 -20.27 33.01 -31.04
N GLN A 543 -21.52 33.36 -30.77
CA GLN A 543 -22.10 33.53 -29.44
C GLN A 543 -23.13 32.44 -29.16
N TRP A 544 -23.22 31.97 -27.92
CA TRP A 544 -24.29 31.06 -27.52
C TRP A 544 -25.63 31.81 -27.49
N ARG A 545 -26.70 31.15 -27.92
CA ARG A 545 -28.02 31.77 -27.99
C ARG A 545 -28.72 31.74 -26.63
N SER A 546 -29.45 32.81 -26.30
CA SER A 546 -30.11 33.00 -24.99
C SER A 546 -31.36 32.15 -24.76
N ASP A 547 -31.92 31.56 -25.82
CA ASP A 547 -33.02 30.59 -25.71
C ASP A 547 -32.51 29.22 -25.23
N TYR A 548 -31.22 28.92 -25.43
CA TYR A 548 -30.58 27.70 -24.97
C TYR A 548 -29.79 27.84 -23.68
N TYR A 549 -29.23 29.02 -23.40
CA TYR A 549 -28.44 29.21 -22.17
C TYR A 549 -28.71 30.56 -21.49
N GLN A 550 -28.34 30.65 -20.22
CA GLN A 550 -28.36 31.85 -19.39
C GLN A 550 -27.08 31.93 -18.55
N PRO A 551 -26.60 33.12 -18.15
CA PRO A 551 -25.38 33.26 -17.37
C PRO A 551 -25.55 32.84 -15.90
N SER A 552 -26.78 32.76 -15.41
CA SER A 552 -27.11 32.37 -14.04
C SER A 552 -28.28 31.39 -14.00
N SER A 553 -28.34 30.61 -12.92
CA SER A 553 -29.47 29.72 -12.66
C SER A 553 -30.76 30.52 -12.54
N SER A 554 -31.80 30.08 -13.25
CA SER A 554 -33.14 30.68 -13.20
C SER A 554 -34.20 29.62 -13.53
N PRO A 555 -35.50 29.85 -13.26
CA PRO A 555 -36.54 28.89 -13.62
C PRO A 555 -36.47 28.52 -15.11
N GLY A 556 -36.34 27.22 -15.41
CA GLY A 556 -36.16 26.69 -16.77
C GLY A 556 -34.71 26.63 -17.26
N PHE A 557 -33.74 27.15 -16.48
CA PHE A 557 -32.29 27.10 -16.76
C PHE A 557 -31.53 26.70 -15.50
N THR A 558 -31.66 25.44 -15.09
CA THR A 558 -31.09 24.94 -13.82
C THR A 558 -29.85 24.07 -14.02
N ARG A 559 -29.53 23.69 -15.27
CA ARG A 559 -28.47 22.73 -15.58
C ARG A 559 -27.15 23.42 -15.92
N PRO A 560 -26.12 23.39 -15.05
CA PRO A 560 -24.84 24.03 -15.36
C PRO A 560 -24.09 23.28 -16.47
N VAL A 561 -23.63 24.02 -17.48
CA VAL A 561 -22.78 23.56 -18.59
C VAL A 561 -21.32 23.90 -18.33
N SER A 562 -21.09 25.03 -17.65
CA SER A 562 -19.83 25.46 -17.05
C SER A 562 -20.11 26.53 -15.99
N ASN A 563 -19.08 27.05 -15.33
CA ASN A 563 -19.26 28.20 -14.43
C ASN A 563 -19.95 29.34 -15.20
N GLU A 564 -20.96 29.98 -14.61
CA GLU A 564 -21.78 31.06 -15.21
C GLU A 564 -22.35 30.74 -16.62
N MET A 565 -22.76 29.49 -16.85
CA MET A 565 -23.51 29.11 -18.06
C MET A 565 -24.44 27.95 -17.74
N TYR A 566 -25.74 28.21 -17.79
CA TYR A 566 -26.81 27.27 -17.46
C TYR A 566 -27.64 26.99 -18.71
N ALA A 567 -27.82 25.71 -19.05
CA ALA A 567 -28.64 25.28 -20.16
C ALA A 567 -30.12 25.29 -19.80
N ASN A 568 -30.95 25.54 -20.81
CA ASN A 568 -32.38 25.30 -20.79
C ASN A 568 -32.65 23.84 -20.38
N ASP A 569 -33.56 23.62 -19.44
CA ASP A 569 -33.84 22.31 -18.87
C ASP A 569 -34.32 21.29 -19.92
N ALA A 570 -34.94 21.76 -21.02
CA ALA A 570 -35.41 20.94 -22.13
C ALA A 570 -34.31 20.60 -23.17
N LEU A 571 -33.09 21.15 -23.05
CA LEU A 571 -32.01 20.93 -24.03
C LEU A 571 -31.62 19.45 -24.16
N ARG A 572 -31.76 18.68 -23.07
CA ARG A 572 -31.52 17.23 -23.08
C ARG A 572 -32.42 16.52 -24.10
N ASP A 573 -33.70 16.91 -24.16
CA ASP A 573 -34.68 16.32 -25.08
C ASP A 573 -34.35 16.66 -26.54
N SER A 574 -33.91 17.90 -26.80
CA SER A 574 -33.43 18.30 -28.12
C SER A 574 -32.22 17.48 -28.58
N ILE A 575 -31.24 17.24 -27.70
CA ILE A 575 -30.07 16.40 -28.03
C ILE A 575 -30.49 14.97 -28.34
N TRP A 576 -31.42 14.43 -27.55
CA TRP A 576 -31.99 13.10 -27.81
C TRP A 576 -32.68 13.07 -29.17
N GLN A 577 -33.55 14.03 -29.46
CA GLN A 577 -34.26 14.11 -30.73
C GLN A 577 -33.31 14.22 -31.93
N TRP A 578 -32.33 15.13 -31.89
CA TRP A 578 -31.31 15.27 -32.94
C TRP A 578 -30.50 13.99 -33.14
N THR A 579 -30.27 13.23 -32.07
CA THR A 579 -29.58 11.94 -32.12
C THR A 579 -30.44 10.87 -32.79
N VAL A 580 -31.73 10.81 -32.44
CA VAL A 580 -32.71 9.86 -33.02
C VAL A 580 -32.92 10.13 -34.51
N GLU A 581 -33.10 11.39 -34.90
CA GLU A 581 -33.36 11.83 -36.29
C GLU A 581 -32.13 11.70 -37.21
N SER A 582 -30.94 11.50 -36.66
CA SER A 582 -29.72 11.40 -37.45
C SER A 582 -29.75 10.24 -38.46
N GLU A 583 -29.27 10.47 -39.68
CA GLU A 583 -29.17 9.39 -40.66
C GLU A 583 -28.14 8.32 -40.28
N LEU A 584 -28.43 7.06 -40.63
CA LEU A 584 -27.44 5.98 -40.61
C LEU A 584 -26.47 6.13 -41.77
N LEU A 585 -25.23 5.69 -41.56
CA LEU A 585 -24.22 5.64 -42.60
C LEU A 585 -24.60 4.60 -43.69
N PRO A 586 -24.31 4.89 -44.96
CA PRO A 586 -24.57 3.94 -46.04
C PRO A 586 -23.86 2.61 -45.83
N LYS A 587 -24.59 1.51 -46.05
CA LYS A 587 -24.04 0.15 -46.04
C LYS A 587 -23.06 -0.05 -47.20
N ARG A 588 -22.00 -0.83 -46.99
CA ARG A 588 -21.11 -1.31 -48.08
C ARG A 588 -21.26 -2.81 -48.21
N GLY A 589 -21.59 -3.28 -49.42
CA GLY A 589 -21.82 -4.71 -49.66
C GLY A 589 -22.94 -5.29 -48.78
N GLY A 590 -23.98 -4.49 -48.50
CA GLY A 590 -25.11 -4.89 -47.67
C GLY A 590 -24.88 -4.91 -46.16
N ARG A 591 -23.68 -4.52 -45.69
CA ARG A 591 -23.32 -4.52 -44.25
C ARG A 591 -22.95 -3.13 -43.74
N ASN A 592 -23.24 -2.89 -42.47
CA ASN A 592 -22.72 -1.75 -41.74
C ASN A 592 -21.21 -1.92 -41.50
N ARG A 593 -20.45 -0.84 -41.57
CA ARG A 593 -19.01 -0.85 -41.26
C ARG A 593 -18.78 -0.44 -39.81
N TYR A 594 -17.63 -0.85 -39.29
CA TYR A 594 -17.11 -0.30 -38.04
C TYR A 594 -16.88 1.21 -38.14
N VAL A 595 -17.52 1.97 -37.25
CA VAL A 595 -17.31 3.41 -37.03
C VAL A 595 -17.42 3.69 -35.54
N TYR A 596 -16.30 4.06 -34.90
CA TYR A 596 -16.30 4.48 -33.51
C TYR A 596 -17.25 5.67 -33.33
N SER A 597 -18.32 5.47 -32.56
CA SER A 597 -19.48 6.35 -32.52
C SER A 597 -19.92 6.65 -31.09
N ASP A 598 -19.96 7.94 -30.73
CA ASP A 598 -20.46 8.39 -29.44
C ASP A 598 -21.97 8.17 -29.27
N LEU A 599 -22.73 8.19 -30.38
CA LEU A 599 -24.17 7.94 -30.40
C LEU A 599 -24.53 6.59 -29.79
N THR A 600 -23.65 5.59 -29.97
CA THR A 600 -23.73 4.29 -29.31
C THR A 600 -24.09 4.43 -27.84
N MET A 601 -23.40 5.32 -27.14
CA MET A 601 -23.45 5.40 -25.69
C MET A 601 -24.60 6.27 -25.19
N TYR A 602 -25.09 7.23 -25.99
CA TYR A 602 -26.37 7.89 -25.72
C TYR A 602 -27.53 6.88 -25.74
N PHE A 603 -27.60 6.02 -26.77
CA PHE A 603 -28.63 5.00 -26.85
C PHE A 603 -28.52 3.98 -25.72
N MET A 604 -27.31 3.50 -25.42
CA MET A 604 -27.12 2.53 -24.34
C MET A 604 -27.38 3.13 -22.95
N GLN A 605 -27.05 4.41 -22.71
CA GLN A 605 -27.49 5.10 -21.49
C GLN A 605 -29.02 5.11 -21.40
N ALA A 606 -29.73 5.50 -22.46
CA ALA A 606 -31.18 5.53 -22.45
C ALA A 606 -31.79 4.13 -22.19
N VAL A 607 -31.22 3.06 -22.78
CA VAL A 607 -31.62 1.68 -22.50
C VAL A 607 -31.43 1.35 -21.02
N VAL A 608 -30.27 1.66 -20.45
CA VAL A 608 -29.97 1.44 -19.03
C VAL A 608 -30.98 2.20 -18.16
N GLU A 609 -31.08 3.52 -18.31
CA GLU A 609 -31.96 4.37 -17.50
C GLU A 609 -33.43 3.95 -17.60
N ARG A 610 -33.87 3.44 -18.75
CA ARG A 610 -35.20 2.87 -18.93
C ARG A 610 -35.42 1.59 -18.14
N ILE A 611 -34.45 0.68 -18.14
CA ILE A 611 -34.54 -0.59 -17.41
C ILE A 611 -34.49 -0.34 -15.90
N VAL A 612 -33.54 0.47 -15.44
CA VAL A 612 -33.34 0.72 -14.00
C VAL A 612 -34.27 1.80 -13.44
N ASN A 613 -34.95 2.56 -14.29
CA ASN A 613 -35.84 3.67 -13.94
C ASN A 613 -35.18 4.70 -13.00
N GLN A 614 -33.92 5.04 -13.28
CA GLN A 614 -33.13 6.02 -12.52
C GLN A 614 -32.00 6.58 -13.40
N PRO A 615 -31.46 7.78 -13.07
CA PRO A 615 -30.32 8.35 -13.77
C PRO A 615 -29.08 7.45 -13.72
N LEU A 616 -28.28 7.45 -14.78
CA LEU A 616 -27.09 6.60 -14.89
C LEU A 616 -26.06 6.89 -13.78
N ASP A 617 -25.84 8.15 -13.43
CA ASP A 617 -24.89 8.58 -12.40
C ASP A 617 -25.29 8.11 -11.01
N GLU A 618 -26.57 8.24 -10.65
CA GLU A 618 -27.10 7.75 -9.37
C GLU A 618 -27.00 6.22 -9.27
N PHE A 619 -27.36 5.50 -10.34
CA PHE A 619 -27.25 4.04 -10.38
C PHE A 619 -25.80 3.58 -10.15
N LEU A 620 -24.84 4.18 -10.85
CA LEU A 620 -23.44 3.79 -10.75
C LEU A 620 -22.83 4.15 -9.39
N ASP A 621 -23.17 5.31 -8.83
CA ASP A 621 -22.71 5.71 -7.49
C ASP A 621 -23.15 4.67 -6.46
N GLN A 622 -24.44 4.30 -6.46
CA GLN A 622 -25.02 3.37 -5.49
C GLN A 622 -24.58 1.92 -5.68
N ASN A 623 -24.42 1.45 -6.92
CA ASN A 623 -24.24 0.02 -7.22
C ASN A 623 -22.79 -0.36 -7.54
N PHE A 624 -21.95 0.61 -7.92
CA PHE A 624 -20.55 0.37 -8.25
C PHE A 624 -19.61 1.18 -7.37
N TYR A 625 -19.73 2.51 -7.38
CA TYR A 625 -18.66 3.35 -6.84
C TYR A 625 -18.62 3.31 -5.31
N GLN A 626 -19.74 3.56 -4.62
CA GLN A 626 -19.81 3.49 -3.15
C GLN A 626 -19.44 2.10 -2.62
N PRO A 627 -20.02 0.97 -3.11
CA PRO A 627 -19.69 -0.36 -2.58
C PRO A 627 -18.22 -0.75 -2.77
N LEU A 628 -17.59 -0.28 -3.85
CA LEU A 628 -16.17 -0.54 -4.14
C LEU A 628 -15.21 0.39 -3.39
N GLY A 629 -15.74 1.36 -2.64
CA GLY A 629 -14.94 2.32 -1.89
C GLY A 629 -14.45 3.52 -2.72
N LEU A 630 -15.12 3.84 -3.83
CA LEU A 630 -14.72 4.85 -4.82
C LEU A 630 -15.57 6.12 -4.71
N TYR A 631 -15.02 7.18 -4.11
CA TYR A 631 -15.77 8.41 -3.80
C TYR A 631 -15.31 9.61 -4.63
N THR A 632 -14.17 9.48 -5.29
CA THR A 632 -13.64 10.46 -6.26
C THR A 632 -14.03 10.12 -7.70
N LEU A 633 -14.44 8.88 -7.98
CA LEU A 633 -14.97 8.47 -9.28
C LEU A 633 -16.43 8.91 -9.40
N THR A 634 -16.67 10.00 -10.11
CA THR A 634 -18.00 10.63 -10.11
C THR A 634 -18.29 11.44 -11.37
N PHE A 635 -19.57 11.58 -11.68
CA PHE A 635 -20.06 12.68 -12.50
C PHE A 635 -20.17 13.96 -11.68
N LYS A 636 -20.21 15.12 -12.35
CA LYS A 636 -20.39 16.45 -11.72
C LYS A 636 -19.48 16.68 -10.49
N PRO A 637 -18.15 16.51 -10.62
CA PRO A 637 -17.26 16.58 -9.46
C PRO A 637 -17.28 17.94 -8.76
N PHE A 638 -17.65 19.03 -9.46
CA PHE A 638 -17.79 20.36 -8.86
C PHE A 638 -18.81 20.45 -7.72
N GLU A 639 -19.75 19.50 -7.62
CA GLU A 639 -20.72 19.40 -6.53
C GLU A 639 -20.17 18.60 -5.33
N LYS A 640 -19.12 17.80 -5.55
CA LYS A 640 -18.62 16.82 -4.57
C LYS A 640 -17.23 17.14 -4.03
N MET A 641 -16.43 17.96 -4.72
CA MET A 641 -15.07 18.28 -4.28
C MET A 641 -14.63 19.70 -4.68
N PRO A 642 -13.64 20.28 -3.99
CA PRO A 642 -13.07 21.57 -4.35
C PRO A 642 -12.49 21.55 -5.77
N LEU A 643 -12.69 22.63 -6.53
CA LEU A 643 -12.13 22.77 -7.88
C LEU A 643 -10.60 22.62 -7.90
N ASP A 644 -9.92 22.98 -6.81
CA ASP A 644 -8.47 22.84 -6.67
C ASP A 644 -7.97 21.39 -6.72
N ASN A 645 -8.83 20.42 -6.44
CA ASN A 645 -8.54 18.99 -6.58
C ASN A 645 -8.74 18.47 -8.01
N ILE A 646 -9.34 19.27 -8.89
CA ILE A 646 -9.71 18.87 -10.25
C ILE A 646 -8.79 19.57 -11.26
N ALA A 647 -8.18 18.80 -12.16
CA ALA A 647 -7.40 19.36 -13.25
C ALA A 647 -8.30 20.18 -14.20
N PRO A 648 -7.93 21.43 -14.56
CA PRO A 648 -8.61 22.16 -15.62
C PRO A 648 -8.47 21.38 -16.92
N THR A 649 -9.45 21.46 -17.83
CA THR A 649 -9.48 20.69 -19.08
C THR A 649 -9.02 21.50 -20.29
N GLU A 650 -9.74 22.54 -20.70
CA GLU A 650 -9.38 23.37 -21.85
C GLU A 650 -9.82 24.82 -21.65
N ASN A 651 -9.25 25.74 -22.43
CA ASN A 651 -9.82 27.07 -22.64
C ASN A 651 -10.75 27.00 -23.85
N ASP A 652 -12.02 26.73 -23.60
CA ASP A 652 -13.04 26.56 -24.65
C ASP A 652 -13.36 27.92 -25.28
N VAL A 653 -12.77 28.17 -26.45
CA VAL A 653 -12.99 29.40 -27.24
C VAL A 653 -14.13 29.27 -28.24
N ALA A 654 -14.66 28.07 -28.47
CA ALA A 654 -15.65 27.81 -29.52
C ALA A 654 -17.07 27.91 -28.97
N PHE A 655 -17.35 27.28 -27.84
CA PHE A 655 -18.68 27.13 -27.27
C PHE A 655 -18.84 27.93 -25.98
N ARG A 656 -18.17 27.55 -24.89
CA ARG A 656 -18.39 28.13 -23.55
C ARG A 656 -17.68 29.47 -23.30
N LYS A 657 -16.69 29.80 -24.13
CA LYS A 657 -15.87 31.03 -24.08
C LYS A 657 -15.11 31.22 -22.76
N ARG A 658 -14.65 30.14 -22.14
CA ARG A 658 -14.00 30.17 -20.81
C ARG A 658 -13.15 28.92 -20.55
N GLN A 659 -12.35 28.96 -19.48
CA GLN A 659 -11.68 27.77 -18.98
C GLN A 659 -12.71 26.78 -18.40
N VAL A 660 -12.63 25.54 -18.85
CA VAL A 660 -13.45 24.44 -18.33
C VAL A 660 -12.69 23.74 -17.21
N ARG A 661 -13.27 23.72 -16.00
CA ARG A 661 -12.71 23.04 -14.82
C ARG A 661 -13.85 22.55 -13.93
N GLY A 662 -13.83 21.27 -13.56
CA GLY A 662 -14.90 20.64 -12.78
C GLY A 662 -16.17 20.28 -13.58
N TYR A 663 -16.26 20.71 -14.84
CA TYR A 663 -17.34 20.37 -15.76
C TYR A 663 -16.78 19.53 -16.91
N VAL A 664 -17.58 18.63 -17.47
CA VAL A 664 -17.15 17.79 -18.61
C VAL A 664 -16.75 18.65 -19.80
N HIS A 665 -15.61 18.33 -20.42
CA HIS A 665 -15.11 19.07 -21.59
C HIS A 665 -15.96 18.83 -22.83
N ASP A 666 -16.43 17.58 -23.04
CA ASP A 666 -17.22 17.20 -24.20
C ASP A 666 -18.48 18.09 -24.31
N PRO A 667 -18.64 18.86 -25.40
CA PRO A 667 -19.75 19.79 -25.54
C PRO A 667 -21.12 19.09 -25.49
N GLY A 668 -21.23 17.92 -26.13
CA GLY A 668 -22.48 17.15 -26.14
C GLY A 668 -22.87 16.69 -24.74
N ALA A 669 -21.93 16.13 -23.98
CA ALA A 669 -22.16 15.70 -22.60
C ALA A 669 -22.51 16.87 -21.68
N ALA A 670 -21.86 18.03 -21.84
CA ALA A 670 -22.17 19.21 -21.04
C ALA A 670 -23.58 19.73 -21.33
N MET A 671 -23.97 19.80 -22.61
CA MET A 671 -25.34 20.14 -23.01
C MET A 671 -26.36 19.09 -22.55
N TYR A 672 -25.96 17.82 -22.40
CA TYR A 672 -26.80 16.73 -21.87
C TYR A 672 -26.92 16.76 -20.33
N GLY A 673 -26.37 17.78 -19.66
CA GLY A 673 -26.43 17.97 -18.21
C GLY A 673 -25.25 17.41 -17.42
N GLY A 674 -24.13 17.13 -18.11
CA GLY A 674 -22.89 16.65 -17.49
C GLY A 674 -22.82 15.13 -17.26
N VAL A 675 -23.93 14.40 -17.50
CA VAL A 675 -24.04 12.95 -17.33
C VAL A 675 -24.46 12.33 -18.65
N ALA A 676 -23.47 11.97 -19.47
CA ALA A 676 -23.70 11.30 -20.74
C ALA A 676 -22.94 9.98 -20.82
N GLY A 677 -23.51 8.99 -21.49
CA GLY A 677 -22.96 7.65 -21.52
C GLY A 677 -21.58 7.59 -22.19
N HIS A 678 -21.24 8.59 -23.00
CA HIS A 678 -19.96 8.66 -23.73
C HIS A 678 -18.88 9.48 -23.03
N ALA A 679 -19.24 10.39 -22.10
CA ALA A 679 -18.34 11.32 -21.40
C ALA A 679 -19.01 11.96 -20.17
N GLY A 680 -18.22 12.40 -19.18
CA GLY A 680 -18.71 13.10 -17.99
C GLY A 680 -18.21 12.54 -16.67
N LEU A 681 -17.58 11.37 -16.69
CA LEU A 681 -16.97 10.76 -15.52
C LEU A 681 -15.61 11.39 -15.23
N PHE A 682 -15.36 11.66 -13.96
CA PHE A 682 -14.10 12.14 -13.40
C PHE A 682 -13.56 11.14 -12.40
N GLY A 683 -12.24 11.03 -12.24
CA GLY A 683 -11.66 10.17 -11.20
C GLY A 683 -10.15 10.35 -11.05
N LYS A 684 -9.59 9.75 -10.01
CA LYS A 684 -8.14 9.61 -9.79
C LYS A 684 -7.65 8.22 -10.20
N ALA A 685 -6.33 8.04 -10.33
CA ALA A 685 -5.77 6.82 -10.91
C ALA A 685 -6.09 5.55 -10.10
N ASN A 686 -6.11 5.66 -8.76
CA ASN A 686 -6.47 4.55 -7.89
C ASN A 686 -7.91 4.05 -8.15
N ASP A 687 -8.86 4.95 -8.44
CA ASP A 687 -10.25 4.54 -8.68
C ASP A 687 -10.38 3.70 -9.96
N LEU A 688 -9.68 4.14 -11.02
CA LEU A 688 -9.63 3.39 -12.27
C LEU A 688 -8.96 2.04 -12.05
N ALA A 689 -7.91 1.98 -11.23
CA ALA A 689 -7.24 0.73 -10.90
C ALA A 689 -8.18 -0.25 -10.18
N VAL A 690 -9.01 0.22 -9.25
CA VAL A 690 -10.01 -0.63 -8.57
C VAL A 690 -11.06 -1.17 -9.56
N MET A 691 -11.62 -0.32 -10.42
CA MET A 691 -12.59 -0.76 -11.43
C MET A 691 -11.99 -1.80 -12.38
N MET A 692 -10.75 -1.61 -12.82
CA MET A 692 -10.07 -2.58 -13.66
C MET A 692 -9.67 -3.85 -12.90
N GLN A 693 -9.34 -3.76 -11.61
CA GLN A 693 -9.05 -4.94 -10.80
C GLN A 693 -10.32 -5.77 -10.57
N MET A 694 -11.49 -5.15 -10.40
CA MET A 694 -12.77 -5.86 -10.39
C MET A 694 -12.99 -6.64 -11.70
N MET A 695 -12.65 -6.02 -12.84
CA MET A 695 -12.75 -6.67 -14.15
C MET A 695 -11.76 -7.83 -14.30
N LEU A 696 -10.50 -7.69 -13.86
CA LEU A 696 -9.52 -8.78 -13.86
C LEU A 696 -9.90 -9.91 -12.91
N ASN A 697 -10.54 -9.57 -11.78
CA ASN A 697 -11.11 -10.51 -10.83
C ASN A 697 -12.48 -11.06 -11.29
N MET A 698 -12.84 -10.90 -12.56
CA MET A 698 -14.04 -11.49 -13.17
C MET A 698 -15.37 -11.03 -12.54
N GLY A 699 -15.43 -9.78 -12.08
CA GLY A 699 -16.64 -9.15 -11.52
C GLY A 699 -16.67 -9.04 -10.00
N TYR A 700 -15.57 -9.41 -9.32
CA TYR A 700 -15.43 -9.41 -7.87
C TYR A 700 -14.38 -8.41 -7.40
N TYR A 701 -14.61 -7.71 -6.30
CA TYR A 701 -13.56 -6.90 -5.65
C TYR A 701 -13.86 -6.80 -4.16
N GLY A 702 -12.91 -7.21 -3.31
CA GLY A 702 -13.22 -7.33 -1.90
C GLY A 702 -14.28 -8.41 -1.65
N ASP A 703 -15.29 -8.00 -0.90
CA ASP A 703 -16.53 -8.72 -0.61
C ASP A 703 -17.66 -8.43 -1.61
N VAL A 704 -17.43 -7.57 -2.61
CA VAL A 704 -18.45 -7.14 -3.57
C VAL A 704 -18.41 -8.01 -4.82
N SER A 705 -19.58 -8.43 -5.30
CA SER A 705 -19.78 -9.16 -6.57
C SER A 705 -20.82 -8.46 -7.43
N LEU A 706 -20.39 -7.85 -8.53
CA LEU A 706 -21.26 -7.02 -9.39
C LEU A 706 -21.61 -7.69 -10.71
N LEU A 707 -20.69 -8.47 -11.28
CA LEU A 707 -20.78 -9.03 -12.63
C LEU A 707 -20.54 -10.55 -12.62
N LYS A 708 -21.17 -11.28 -13.54
CA LYS A 708 -20.88 -12.70 -13.72
C LYS A 708 -19.58 -12.89 -14.53
N PRO A 709 -18.74 -13.89 -14.20
CA PRO A 709 -17.54 -14.18 -14.98
C PRO A 709 -17.79 -14.44 -16.47
N GLY A 710 -18.94 -15.04 -16.82
CA GLY A 710 -19.35 -15.25 -18.20
C GLY A 710 -19.52 -13.93 -18.97
N THR A 711 -20.26 -12.99 -18.40
CA THR A 711 -20.46 -11.63 -18.95
C THR A 711 -19.15 -10.90 -19.14
N VAL A 712 -18.24 -10.95 -18.16
CA VAL A 712 -16.92 -10.32 -18.27
C VAL A 712 -16.13 -10.87 -19.47
N ARG A 713 -16.09 -12.19 -19.67
CA ARG A 713 -15.43 -12.81 -20.84
C ARG A 713 -16.08 -12.39 -22.15
N GLU A 714 -17.41 -12.37 -22.18
CA GLU A 714 -18.16 -12.05 -23.40
C GLU A 714 -18.01 -10.59 -23.82
N PHE A 715 -17.93 -9.64 -22.89
CA PHE A 715 -17.75 -8.23 -23.23
C PHE A 715 -16.31 -7.88 -23.60
N THR A 716 -15.32 -8.54 -22.99
CA THR A 716 -13.89 -8.24 -23.19
C THR A 716 -13.24 -9.00 -24.37
N LYS A 717 -13.93 -10.01 -24.93
CA LYS A 717 -13.48 -10.67 -26.17
C LYS A 717 -13.73 -9.80 -27.40
N ARG A 718 -12.95 -10.03 -28.46
CA ARG A 718 -13.16 -9.40 -29.76
C ARG A 718 -14.46 -9.90 -30.41
N GLN A 719 -15.30 -8.98 -30.88
CA GLN A 719 -16.67 -9.29 -31.34
C GLN A 719 -16.77 -9.65 -32.82
N SER A 720 -15.87 -9.11 -33.66
CA SER A 720 -15.93 -9.30 -35.10
C SER A 720 -14.55 -9.27 -35.75
N THR A 721 -14.48 -9.62 -37.03
CA THR A 721 -13.28 -9.43 -37.86
C THR A 721 -13.14 -8.01 -38.40
N GLN A 722 -14.20 -7.18 -38.32
CA GLN A 722 -14.18 -5.80 -38.86
C GLN A 722 -13.38 -4.84 -37.99
N SER A 723 -13.36 -5.07 -36.68
CA SER A 723 -12.67 -4.24 -35.71
C SER A 723 -12.00 -5.08 -34.63
N ARG A 724 -11.17 -4.43 -33.82
CA ARG A 724 -10.57 -5.04 -32.62
C ARG A 724 -11.48 -4.98 -31.39
N ARG A 725 -12.66 -4.35 -31.47
CA ARG A 725 -13.46 -3.99 -30.31
C ARG A 725 -14.05 -5.19 -29.57
N GLY A 726 -14.12 -5.06 -28.25
CA GLY A 726 -15.09 -5.77 -27.41
C GLY A 726 -16.42 -5.02 -27.39
N TRP A 727 -17.41 -5.52 -26.65
CA TRP A 727 -18.61 -4.72 -26.40
C TRP A 727 -18.27 -3.61 -25.41
N GLY A 728 -18.23 -2.36 -25.90
CA GLY A 728 -17.82 -1.18 -25.13
C GLY A 728 -16.30 -1.00 -24.97
N TRP A 729 -15.52 -2.08 -25.04
CA TRP A 729 -14.07 -2.06 -24.80
C TRP A 729 -13.22 -1.86 -26.06
N ASP A 730 -12.11 -1.11 -25.94
CA ASP A 730 -11.00 -1.16 -26.90
C ASP A 730 -10.06 -2.32 -26.58
N LYS A 731 -9.31 -2.78 -27.58
CA LYS A 731 -8.33 -3.86 -27.47
C LYS A 731 -7.10 -3.54 -28.32
N PRO A 732 -5.95 -4.22 -28.15
CA PRO A 732 -4.81 -4.07 -29.04
C PRO A 732 -5.16 -4.37 -30.49
N GLU A 733 -4.48 -3.69 -31.42
CA GLU A 733 -4.67 -3.90 -32.84
C GLU A 733 -4.11 -5.27 -33.26
N PRO A 734 -4.92 -6.14 -33.89
CA PRO A 734 -4.46 -7.49 -34.27
C PRO A 734 -3.41 -7.50 -35.39
N GLU A 735 -3.34 -6.45 -36.20
CA GLU A 735 -2.45 -6.32 -37.36
C GLU A 735 -1.19 -5.50 -37.00
N PRO A 736 0.03 -6.01 -37.20
CA PRO A 736 1.29 -5.37 -36.76
C PRO A 736 1.51 -3.94 -37.27
N ASP A 737 1.05 -3.64 -38.49
CA ASP A 737 1.32 -2.36 -39.17
C ASP A 737 0.17 -1.35 -39.05
N LYS A 738 -0.92 -1.73 -38.38
CA LYS A 738 -1.98 -0.79 -38.05
C LYS A 738 -1.70 -0.22 -36.67
N GLY A 739 -1.50 1.08 -36.58
CA GLY A 739 -1.33 1.76 -35.29
C GLY A 739 -2.48 1.46 -34.33
N GLY A 740 -2.15 1.28 -33.06
CA GLY A 740 -3.08 0.92 -31.99
C GLY A 740 -3.06 1.91 -30.82
N SER A 741 -4.07 1.81 -29.95
CA SER A 741 -4.17 2.60 -28.72
C SER A 741 -3.44 1.96 -27.53
N ALA A 742 -3.07 0.68 -27.65
CA ALA A 742 -2.27 -0.07 -26.69
C ALA A 742 -0.80 -0.15 -27.14
N GLY A 743 0.10 -0.47 -26.21
CA GLY A 743 1.51 -0.71 -26.50
C GLY A 743 1.71 -1.93 -27.41
N LYS A 744 2.83 -1.99 -28.11
CA LYS A 744 3.14 -3.08 -29.06
C LYS A 744 3.35 -4.42 -28.36
N LEU A 745 3.74 -4.39 -27.08
CA LEU A 745 3.98 -5.59 -26.27
C LEU A 745 2.72 -6.10 -25.56
N ALA A 746 1.59 -5.37 -25.65
CA ALA A 746 0.34 -5.77 -25.01
C ALA A 746 -0.28 -7.02 -25.68
N PRO A 747 -0.58 -8.10 -24.92
CA PRO A 747 -1.25 -9.28 -25.47
C PRO A 747 -2.63 -8.95 -26.03
N LYS A 748 -3.08 -9.69 -27.06
CA LYS A 748 -4.38 -9.46 -27.72
C LYS A 748 -5.60 -9.64 -26.79
N SER A 749 -5.43 -10.30 -25.65
CA SER A 749 -6.45 -10.43 -24.61
C SER A 749 -6.68 -9.11 -23.84
N THR A 750 -5.70 -8.20 -23.82
CA THR A 750 -5.78 -6.89 -23.18
C THR A 750 -7.04 -6.12 -23.61
N PHE A 751 -7.66 -5.42 -22.67
CA PHE A 751 -8.84 -4.59 -22.90
C PHE A 751 -8.74 -3.29 -22.10
N GLY A 752 -9.34 -2.23 -22.61
CA GLY A 752 -9.22 -0.91 -22.00
C GLY A 752 -9.82 0.19 -22.86
N HIS A 753 -9.40 1.43 -22.60
CA HIS A 753 -9.82 2.58 -23.39
C HIS A 753 -8.88 3.78 -23.23
N THR A 754 -8.83 4.65 -24.23
CA THR A 754 -8.19 5.97 -24.17
C THR A 754 -9.22 7.08 -24.05
N GLY A 755 -8.94 8.13 -23.27
CA GLY A 755 -9.73 9.35 -23.21
C GLY A 755 -9.21 10.43 -24.17
N PHE A 756 -10.13 11.26 -24.68
CA PHE A 756 -9.79 12.40 -25.53
C PHE A 756 -8.91 13.41 -24.77
N THR A 757 -9.15 13.62 -23.48
CA THR A 757 -8.37 14.50 -22.61
C THR A 757 -6.92 14.05 -22.40
N GLY A 758 -6.51 12.88 -22.88
CA GLY A 758 -5.13 12.38 -22.76
C GLY A 758 -4.99 11.21 -21.78
N THR A 759 -6.08 10.80 -21.14
CA THR A 759 -6.11 9.66 -20.22
C THR A 759 -6.06 8.31 -20.95
N CYS A 760 -5.64 7.24 -20.28
CA CYS A 760 -5.92 5.87 -20.68
C CYS A 760 -5.97 4.91 -19.48
N VAL A 761 -6.64 3.78 -19.70
CA VAL A 761 -6.67 2.66 -18.77
C VAL A 761 -6.69 1.34 -19.54
N TRP A 762 -5.87 0.39 -19.11
CA TRP A 762 -5.73 -0.94 -19.72
C TRP A 762 -5.62 -2.01 -18.65
N ALA A 763 -6.22 -3.16 -18.92
CA ALA A 763 -6.08 -4.38 -18.13
C ALA A 763 -5.72 -5.56 -19.02
N ASP A 764 -4.72 -6.32 -18.60
CA ASP A 764 -4.23 -7.52 -19.25
C ASP A 764 -4.46 -8.74 -18.35
N PRO A 765 -5.40 -9.63 -18.71
CA PRO A 765 -5.72 -10.81 -17.92
C PRO A 765 -4.67 -11.93 -18.04
N GLU A 766 -3.79 -11.91 -19.04
CA GLU A 766 -2.72 -12.92 -19.16
C GLU A 766 -1.61 -12.66 -18.14
N ASN A 767 -1.27 -11.38 -17.91
CA ASN A 767 -0.21 -10.98 -17.00
C ASN A 767 -0.72 -10.41 -15.67
N ASN A 768 -2.03 -10.39 -15.39
CA ASN A 768 -2.64 -9.71 -14.23
C ASN A 768 -2.12 -8.28 -14.06
N LEU A 769 -2.10 -7.52 -15.14
CA LEU A 769 -1.50 -6.19 -15.20
C LEU A 769 -2.58 -5.12 -15.43
N ILE A 770 -2.47 -4.00 -14.74
CA ILE A 770 -3.27 -2.80 -15.00
C ILE A 770 -2.34 -1.62 -15.21
N TYR A 771 -2.63 -0.82 -16.22
CA TYR A 771 -1.93 0.43 -16.51
C TYR A 771 -2.94 1.58 -16.58
N VAL A 772 -2.72 2.61 -15.77
CA VAL A 772 -3.48 3.86 -15.77
C VAL A 772 -2.52 5.02 -16.07
N PHE A 773 -2.91 5.89 -17.00
CA PHE A 773 -2.24 7.17 -17.25
C PHE A 773 -3.31 8.24 -17.26
N LEU A 774 -3.26 9.15 -16.29
CA LEU A 774 -4.13 10.32 -16.24
C LEU A 774 -3.33 11.56 -16.57
N SER A 775 -3.80 12.33 -17.52
CA SER A 775 -3.20 13.60 -17.88
C SER A 775 -4.28 14.51 -18.43
N ASN A 776 -3.88 15.74 -18.78
CA ASN A 776 -4.74 16.59 -19.56
C ASN A 776 -4.01 17.24 -20.74
N ARG A 777 -4.00 16.54 -21.87
CA ARG A 777 -3.38 17.01 -23.11
C ARG A 777 -4.10 18.21 -23.73
N VAL A 778 -5.40 18.36 -23.47
CA VAL A 778 -6.24 19.37 -24.12
C VAL A 778 -6.15 20.75 -23.44
N TYR A 779 -5.33 20.88 -22.38
CA TYR A 779 -5.04 22.18 -21.81
C TYR A 779 -3.84 22.85 -22.50
N PRO A 780 -3.93 24.14 -22.87
CA PRO A 780 -5.16 24.95 -22.92
C PRO A 780 -6.00 24.70 -24.19
N GLU A 781 -5.46 23.99 -25.19
CA GLU A 781 -6.07 23.84 -26.52
C GLU A 781 -6.41 22.37 -26.87
N ALA A 782 -7.67 22.09 -27.20
CA ALA A 782 -8.15 20.75 -27.55
C ALA A 782 -7.44 20.09 -28.75
N GLU A 783 -6.92 20.91 -29.66
CA GLU A 783 -6.19 20.48 -30.85
C GLU A 783 -4.77 19.97 -30.57
N ASN A 784 -4.29 20.01 -29.32
CA ASN A 784 -2.94 19.52 -28.99
C ASN A 784 -2.82 17.99 -29.16
N ARG A 785 -2.17 17.56 -30.25
CA ARG A 785 -1.97 16.13 -30.57
C ARG A 785 -0.62 15.56 -30.15
N LYS A 786 0.25 16.34 -29.49
CA LYS A 786 1.63 15.93 -29.19
C LYS A 786 1.72 14.64 -28.38
N LEU A 787 0.81 14.44 -27.42
CA LEU A 787 0.75 13.20 -26.62
C LEU A 787 0.55 11.94 -27.50
N LEU A 788 -0.19 12.08 -28.61
CA LEU A 788 -0.45 10.99 -29.55
C LEU A 788 0.70 10.82 -30.54
N SER A 789 1.17 11.91 -31.16
CA SER A 789 2.24 11.86 -32.17
C SER A 789 3.57 11.38 -31.59
N GLU A 790 3.81 11.64 -30.31
CA GLU A 790 5.00 11.20 -29.58
C GLU A 790 4.81 9.86 -28.88
N GLU A 791 3.68 9.18 -29.09
CA GLU A 791 3.41 7.82 -28.58
C GLU A 791 3.61 7.65 -27.06
N ILE A 792 3.43 8.73 -26.28
CA ILE A 792 3.76 8.77 -24.84
C ILE A 792 3.09 7.62 -24.07
N ARG A 793 1.79 7.42 -24.31
CA ARG A 793 1.00 6.40 -23.59
C ARG A 793 1.43 4.98 -23.93
N THR A 794 1.76 4.71 -25.20
CA THR A 794 2.14 3.37 -25.68
C THR A 794 3.59 3.04 -25.32
N GLN A 795 4.50 4.02 -25.33
CA GLN A 795 5.86 3.86 -24.81
C GLN A 795 5.88 3.48 -23.33
N ILE A 796 5.10 4.18 -22.49
CA ILE A 796 4.95 3.82 -21.07
C ILE A 796 4.39 2.40 -20.94
N HIS A 797 3.37 2.06 -21.73
CA HIS A 797 2.78 0.72 -21.72
C HIS A 797 3.83 -0.36 -22.03
N ASP A 798 4.67 -0.15 -23.04
CA ASP A 798 5.73 -1.10 -23.43
C ASP A 798 6.84 -1.19 -22.35
N ILE A 799 7.23 -0.08 -21.72
CA ILE A 799 8.19 -0.09 -20.59
C ILE A 799 7.69 -1.00 -19.45
N ILE A 800 6.38 -1.01 -19.17
CA ILE A 800 5.79 -1.87 -18.14
C ILE A 800 5.97 -3.36 -18.49
N TYR A 801 5.76 -3.74 -19.76
CA TYR A 801 6.01 -5.11 -20.21
C TYR A 801 7.50 -5.48 -20.17
N GLU A 802 8.37 -4.56 -20.57
CA GLU A 802 9.83 -4.78 -20.52
C GLU A 802 10.33 -4.97 -19.08
N ALA A 803 9.68 -4.33 -18.09
CA ALA A 803 9.98 -4.52 -16.68
C ALA A 803 9.63 -5.93 -16.16
N MET A 804 8.73 -6.67 -16.84
CA MET A 804 8.45 -8.09 -16.57
C MET A 804 9.45 -9.04 -17.24
N ALA A 805 9.95 -8.67 -18.42
CA ALA A 805 10.75 -9.53 -19.30
C ALA A 805 12.16 -9.86 -18.78
N THR A 806 12.59 -9.30 -17.66
CA THR A 806 13.94 -9.51 -17.11
C THR A 806 14.07 -10.73 -16.19
N LYS A 807 13.06 -11.62 -16.13
CA LYS A 807 13.26 -12.99 -15.64
C LYS A 807 14.08 -13.79 -16.65
N ASN A 808 15.39 -13.61 -16.62
CA ASN A 808 16.48 -14.50 -17.04
C ASN A 808 17.67 -13.67 -17.53
N LYS A 809 18.58 -13.32 -16.62
CA LYS A 809 20.03 -13.38 -16.85
C LYS A 809 20.71 -13.76 -15.54
#